data_AF-A0A5N5MPW9-F1
#
_entry.id   AF-A0A5N5MPW9-F1
#
_cell.length_a   1.000
_cell.length_b   1.000
_cell.length_c   1.000
_cell.angle_alpha   90.00
_cell.angle_beta   90.00
_cell.angle_gamma   90.00
#
_symmetry.space_group_name_H-M   'P 1'
#
loop_
_entity.id
_entity.type
_entity.pdbx_description
1 polymer ?
#
loop_
_entity_poly.entity_id
_entity_poly.type
_entity_poly.pdbx_seq_one_letter_code
_entity_poly.pdbx_strand_id
1 'polypeptide(L)'
;MECNKGFSSNYKLLNPEELTFFDLIKILFYTDIEKRKFVDSTEVEEESLERRWLMFVSIIVQKLLQFFSRPISFVGSMVEMWLNLLSINRGCCRLLLNIFRGKVVIPDKTSAAFVSVTGNYDLRTDLDRNIKHGDARYNAALSIMASKASYENHAYLESIVQDHWEMELLGSYDFWNADYQDQATTQAFLLRDKTDDHDTIVVAFRGTEPFDAYAWCSDCDLSWYELPGVGRIHGGFMKALGLQKSHGWPKEIKKDNSHPAPLAYYAIREMLKDILSENDQGKYIVTGHSLGGALAILFPAVLAFHDEELLLDRLQEVYTFGQPRVGDENFGKYMENMLKLNKISYYRFVYGSDIVPRLPYDDKALMFKHFGTCLYFNRDYEGKGRDYREGWFLTGVRVTGLAFPGVPPHLIQDYVNSTRLGPENIHAPEHIKYIMSMTSTNFTGNYLVLRPEEVSYLDVFRMLWNDDIEKKAFVKFPDGKEENLRRQWLTFLSLLSQKILQSIARPMASFGSRFEMWLNLVSCNRNIFVLFINYLRGRVERPVKESETFLSFVGHLDKRVDLDKNIKPGDSRYYSALSVMAAKVAYENKAFVENAVRNHWKVNDFQKKRTTQGFMLHDKNADMIIVAFRGTEAFDADAWSTDFDISWYEFPGKGKIHCGFMKALGLLMDQGWPEKYKQEDEQRPIAYYTIREKLKELLERNETTKFILTGHSMGGAIATLFPAVLAMHHETGLLKRLEGVYTFGQPRVGDEEFKRFMESLMKNHGFTYLRFVYCNDVVTRLPIDDSTFLFKHFGTCVYHNSCYNGKIVSEEPHKNYISVFAAIPRFLNALWELARSFILPCRKGLDYKESWLLILVRWYGLILPGLSAHTPQDYVNITRLGPETIYRHLQDPESGSTVSDSDETKD
;
A
#
# COMPACT_ATOMS: atom_id res chain seq x y z
N MET A 1 -22.61 -34.46 -0.98
CA MET A 1 -23.53 -34.64 0.16
C MET A 1 -23.87 -33.27 0.71
N GLU A 2 -25.15 -32.97 0.95
CA GLU A 2 -25.56 -31.74 1.63
C GLU A 2 -24.99 -31.71 3.05
N CYS A 3 -24.50 -30.54 3.46
CA CYS A 3 -23.82 -30.30 4.74
C CYS A 3 -24.82 -30.50 5.90
N ASN A 4 -24.64 -31.54 6.73
CA ASN A 4 -25.40 -31.69 7.97
C ASN A 4 -24.74 -30.83 9.06
N LYS A 5 -25.40 -29.72 9.40
CA LYS A 5 -24.91 -28.71 10.36
C LYS A 5 -25.51 -28.85 11.75
N GLY A 6 -26.16 -29.99 12.05
CA GLY A 6 -26.81 -30.25 13.33
C GLY A 6 -25.88 -30.29 14.56
N PHE A 7 -24.56 -30.12 14.37
CA PHE A 7 -23.57 -30.01 15.43
C PHE A 7 -23.41 -28.58 15.99
N SER A 8 -23.86 -27.56 15.24
CA SER A 8 -23.74 -26.14 15.59
C SER A 8 -25.09 -25.64 16.08
N SER A 9 -25.16 -24.96 17.23
CA SER A 9 -26.41 -24.33 17.69
C SER A 9 -26.82 -23.16 16.81
N ASN A 10 -25.82 -22.42 16.34
CA ASN A 10 -25.94 -21.30 15.41
C ASN A 10 -24.67 -21.23 14.55
N TYR A 11 -24.73 -20.72 13.33
CA TYR A 11 -23.55 -20.54 12.48
C TYR A 11 -23.79 -19.40 11.47
N LYS A 12 -22.69 -18.87 10.95
CA LYS A 12 -22.71 -17.97 9.80
C LYS A 12 -21.51 -18.26 8.90
N LEU A 13 -21.78 -18.70 7.67
CA LEU A 13 -20.76 -19.05 6.69
C LEU A 13 -20.85 -18.13 5.49
N LEU A 14 -19.71 -17.57 5.10
CA LEU A 14 -19.56 -16.80 3.87
C LEU A 14 -18.96 -17.72 2.81
N ASN A 15 -19.61 -17.84 1.66
CA ASN A 15 -19.09 -18.55 0.49
C ASN A 15 -18.78 -17.56 -0.66
N PRO A 16 -17.54 -17.04 -0.74
CA PRO A 16 -17.15 -16.08 -1.77
C PRO A 16 -17.27 -16.61 -3.21
N GLU A 17 -17.27 -17.93 -3.41
CA GLU A 17 -17.28 -18.56 -4.75
C GLU A 17 -18.65 -18.45 -5.42
N GLU A 18 -19.73 -18.49 -4.65
CA GLU A 18 -21.12 -18.37 -5.13
C GLU A 18 -21.56 -16.91 -5.35
N LEU A 19 -20.66 -15.96 -5.11
CA LEU A 19 -20.95 -14.54 -5.01
C LEU A 19 -20.78 -13.82 -6.35
N THR A 20 -21.87 -13.28 -6.90
CA THR A 20 -21.84 -12.48 -8.15
C THR A 20 -21.45 -11.03 -7.89
N PHE A 21 -20.97 -10.32 -8.92
CA PHE A 21 -20.63 -8.88 -8.81
C PHE A 21 -21.80 -8.04 -8.28
N PHE A 22 -23.04 -8.37 -8.64
CA PHE A 22 -24.24 -7.67 -8.16
C PHE A 22 -24.54 -7.98 -6.70
N ASP A 23 -24.21 -9.17 -6.21
CA ASP A 23 -24.38 -9.51 -4.79
C ASP A 23 -23.38 -8.78 -3.90
N LEU A 24 -22.18 -8.50 -4.42
CA LEU A 24 -21.17 -7.66 -3.74
C LEU A 24 -21.67 -6.23 -3.50
N ILE A 25 -22.32 -5.63 -4.50
CA ILE A 25 -22.93 -4.30 -4.37
C ILE A 25 -24.10 -4.35 -3.38
N LYS A 26 -24.90 -5.43 -3.41
CA LYS A 26 -26.06 -5.56 -2.52
C LYS A 26 -25.68 -5.68 -1.05
N ILE A 27 -24.53 -6.27 -0.70
CA ILE A 27 -24.02 -6.32 0.69
C ILE A 27 -23.98 -4.91 1.31
N LEU A 28 -23.64 -3.88 0.52
CA LEU A 28 -23.51 -2.51 1.01
C LEU A 28 -24.85 -1.80 1.26
N PHE A 29 -25.92 -2.20 0.56
CA PHE A 29 -27.18 -1.45 0.53
C PHE A 29 -28.36 -2.19 1.14
N TYR A 30 -28.35 -3.52 1.14
CA TYR A 30 -29.45 -4.33 1.65
C TYR A 30 -29.10 -4.94 3.00
N THR A 31 -30.07 -4.96 3.92
CA THR A 31 -29.96 -5.59 5.24
C THR A 31 -30.28 -7.09 5.20
N ASP A 32 -30.91 -7.57 4.12
CA ASP A 32 -31.37 -8.95 3.94
C ASP A 32 -30.30 -9.92 3.39
N ILE A 33 -29.05 -9.74 3.81
CA ILE A 33 -27.89 -10.46 3.26
C ILE A 33 -28.00 -11.97 3.48
N GLU A 34 -28.61 -12.40 4.58
CA GLU A 34 -28.76 -13.81 4.96
C GLU A 34 -29.74 -14.59 4.06
N LYS A 35 -30.53 -13.91 3.23
CA LYS A 35 -31.39 -14.55 2.21
C LYS A 35 -30.64 -14.87 0.92
N ARG A 36 -29.34 -14.59 0.85
CA ARG A 36 -28.53 -14.69 -0.36
C ARG A 36 -27.72 -15.98 -0.35
N LYS A 37 -27.52 -16.58 -1.54
CA LYS A 37 -26.83 -17.88 -1.69
C LYS A 37 -25.43 -17.94 -1.08
N PHE A 38 -24.71 -16.81 -1.04
CA PHE A 38 -23.34 -16.74 -0.51
C PHE A 38 -23.27 -16.59 1.02
N VAL A 39 -24.39 -16.38 1.72
CA VAL A 39 -24.44 -16.39 3.19
C VAL A 39 -25.33 -17.51 3.63
N ASP A 40 -24.78 -18.40 4.43
CA ASP A 40 -25.50 -19.51 5.02
C ASP A 40 -25.51 -19.30 6.53
N SER A 41 -26.67 -18.94 7.09
CA SER A 41 -26.87 -18.65 8.51
C SER A 41 -28.13 -19.31 9.08
N THR A 42 -28.13 -19.55 10.39
CA THR A 42 -29.28 -20.08 11.14
C THR A 42 -30.19 -19.01 11.73
N GLU A 43 -29.70 -17.78 11.92
CA GLU A 43 -30.49 -16.63 12.35
C GLU A 43 -30.72 -15.68 11.17
N VAL A 44 -31.90 -15.04 11.15
CA VAL A 44 -32.21 -13.91 10.26
C VAL A 44 -32.14 -12.64 11.11
N GLU A 45 -30.95 -12.08 11.30
CA GLU A 45 -30.74 -10.81 12.01
C GLU A 45 -30.51 -9.65 11.03
N GLU A 46 -31.04 -8.46 11.34
CA GLU A 46 -30.68 -7.26 10.59
C GLU A 46 -29.22 -6.89 10.84
N GLU A 47 -28.38 -7.14 9.85
CA GLU A 47 -26.96 -6.87 9.93
C GLU A 47 -26.66 -5.37 9.97
N SER A 48 -26.00 -4.93 11.05
CA SER A 48 -25.51 -3.56 11.18
C SER A 48 -24.63 -3.17 9.98
N LEU A 49 -24.68 -1.90 9.59
CA LEU A 49 -23.93 -1.39 8.43
C LEU A 49 -22.41 -1.66 8.55
N GLU A 50 -21.88 -1.66 9.77
CA GLU A 50 -20.48 -1.97 10.07
C GLU A 50 -20.12 -3.42 9.74
N ARG A 51 -20.96 -4.37 10.16
CA ARG A 51 -20.79 -5.80 9.84
C ARG A 51 -20.89 -6.04 8.34
N ARG A 52 -21.84 -5.38 7.67
CA ARG A 52 -22.00 -5.46 6.22
C ARG A 52 -20.78 -4.95 5.47
N TRP A 53 -20.22 -3.83 5.92
CA TRP A 53 -18.97 -3.28 5.40
C TRP A 53 -17.78 -4.22 5.59
N LEU A 54 -17.63 -4.80 6.77
CA LEU A 54 -16.54 -5.74 7.06
C LEU A 54 -16.65 -7.03 6.25
N MET A 55 -17.87 -7.57 6.07
CA MET A 55 -18.13 -8.68 5.15
C MET A 55 -17.78 -8.32 3.71
N PHE A 56 -18.18 -7.14 3.25
CA PHE A 56 -17.83 -6.65 1.90
C PHE A 56 -16.31 -6.57 1.69
N VAL A 57 -15.58 -5.96 2.63
CA VAL A 57 -14.12 -5.84 2.56
C VAL A 57 -13.45 -7.21 2.61
N SER A 58 -13.85 -8.08 3.54
CA SER A 58 -13.33 -9.45 3.65
C SER A 58 -13.52 -10.23 2.35
N ILE A 59 -14.72 -10.17 1.75
CA ILE A 59 -15.04 -10.86 0.50
C ILE A 59 -14.25 -10.31 -0.69
N ILE A 60 -14.07 -8.98 -0.78
CA ILE A 60 -13.23 -8.37 -1.82
C ILE A 60 -11.79 -8.85 -1.68
N VAL A 61 -11.24 -8.78 -0.47
CA VAL A 61 -9.87 -9.22 -0.20
C VAL A 61 -9.70 -10.69 -0.58
N GLN A 62 -10.62 -11.55 -0.16
CA GLN A 62 -10.61 -12.97 -0.54
C GLN A 62 -10.67 -13.18 -2.06
N LYS A 63 -11.56 -12.48 -2.79
CA LYS A 63 -11.61 -12.59 -4.26
C LYS A 63 -10.34 -12.10 -4.95
N LEU A 64 -9.75 -11.00 -4.47
CA LEU A 64 -8.48 -10.49 -5.01
C LEU A 64 -7.35 -11.48 -4.76
N LEU A 65 -7.24 -12.01 -3.54
CA LEU A 65 -6.23 -12.99 -3.16
C LEU A 65 -6.37 -14.29 -3.96
N GLN A 66 -7.59 -14.81 -4.11
CA GLN A 66 -7.85 -15.98 -4.95
C GLN A 66 -7.48 -15.72 -6.41
N PHE A 67 -7.84 -14.56 -6.97
CA PHE A 67 -7.52 -14.18 -8.34
C PHE A 67 -5.99 -14.09 -8.58
N PHE A 68 -5.25 -13.56 -7.61
CA PHE A 68 -3.80 -13.42 -7.68
C PHE A 68 -3.02 -14.60 -7.07
N SER A 69 -3.69 -15.66 -6.60
CA SER A 69 -3.07 -16.77 -5.86
C SER A 69 -1.91 -17.44 -6.61
N ARG A 70 -2.11 -17.79 -7.88
CA ARG A 70 -1.07 -18.40 -8.73
C ARG A 70 0.11 -17.44 -9.00
N PRO A 71 -0.11 -16.18 -9.43
CA PRO A 71 0.96 -15.20 -9.52
C PRO A 71 1.75 -14.99 -8.22
N ILE A 72 1.07 -14.84 -7.08
CA ILE A 72 1.69 -14.57 -5.78
C ILE A 72 2.57 -15.76 -5.36
N SER A 73 2.05 -16.99 -5.47
CA SER A 73 2.80 -18.21 -5.16
C SER A 73 4.02 -18.40 -6.08
N PHE A 74 3.88 -18.10 -7.39
CA PHE A 74 5.01 -18.14 -8.33
C PHE A 74 6.10 -17.14 -7.95
N VAL A 75 5.73 -15.90 -7.63
CA VAL A 75 6.67 -14.88 -7.16
C VAL A 75 7.35 -15.34 -5.87
N GLY A 76 6.60 -15.89 -4.92
CA GLY A 76 7.16 -16.43 -3.68
C GLY A 76 8.21 -17.50 -3.92
N SER A 77 7.91 -18.49 -4.76
CA SER A 77 8.86 -19.55 -5.14
C SER A 77 10.12 -19.01 -5.83
N MET A 78 9.99 -17.98 -6.67
CA MET A 78 11.13 -17.32 -7.30
C MET A 78 11.99 -16.56 -6.29
N VAL A 79 11.37 -15.82 -5.38
CA VAL A 79 12.07 -15.09 -4.31
C VAL A 79 12.81 -16.07 -3.40
N GLU A 80 12.13 -17.12 -2.95
CA GLU A 80 12.70 -18.17 -2.10
C GLU A 80 13.89 -18.88 -2.77
N MET A 81 13.74 -19.28 -4.05
CA MET A 81 14.81 -19.90 -4.83
C MET A 81 16.01 -18.96 -4.99
N TRP A 82 15.76 -17.67 -5.23
CA TRP A 82 16.80 -16.66 -5.39
C TRP A 82 17.56 -16.41 -4.08
N LEU A 83 16.86 -16.29 -2.95
CA LEU A 83 17.46 -16.10 -1.63
C LEU A 83 18.35 -17.30 -1.25
N ASN A 84 17.87 -18.52 -1.47
CA ASN A 84 18.65 -19.73 -1.22
C ASN A 84 19.84 -19.88 -2.16
N LEU A 85 19.69 -19.53 -3.44
CA LEU A 85 20.80 -19.54 -4.41
C LEU A 85 21.92 -18.60 -3.96
N LEU A 86 21.56 -17.42 -3.46
CA LEU A 86 22.51 -16.47 -2.90
C LEU A 86 23.14 -17.00 -1.61
N SER A 87 22.34 -17.52 -0.68
CA SER A 87 22.81 -18.00 0.63
C SER A 87 23.80 -19.16 0.49
N ILE A 88 23.43 -20.22 -0.23
CA ILE A 88 24.24 -21.44 -0.41
C ILE A 88 25.55 -21.14 -1.13
N ASN A 89 25.53 -20.19 -2.07
CA ASN A 89 26.74 -19.77 -2.79
C ASN A 89 27.54 -18.67 -2.08
N ARG A 90 27.25 -18.42 -0.79
CA ARG A 90 27.96 -17.46 0.09
C ARG A 90 27.91 -16.02 -0.42
N GLY A 91 26.72 -15.60 -0.84
CA GLY A 91 26.39 -14.26 -1.28
C GLY A 91 26.64 -14.00 -2.77
N CYS A 92 26.12 -12.87 -3.25
CA CYS A 92 26.09 -12.49 -4.67
C CYS A 92 27.48 -12.51 -5.34
N CYS A 93 28.51 -12.02 -4.66
CA CYS A 93 29.87 -11.97 -5.22
C CYS A 93 30.46 -13.36 -5.49
N ARG A 94 30.19 -14.34 -4.62
CA ARG A 94 30.77 -15.69 -4.70
C ARG A 94 29.93 -16.63 -5.56
N LEU A 95 28.62 -16.41 -5.62
CA LEU A 95 27.75 -16.98 -6.66
C LEU A 95 28.24 -16.65 -8.06
N LEU A 96 28.56 -15.39 -8.34
CA LEU A 96 29.09 -14.97 -9.64
C LEU A 96 30.44 -15.63 -9.97
N LEU A 97 31.33 -15.76 -8.99
CA LEU A 97 32.58 -16.51 -9.16
C LEU A 97 32.35 -18.01 -9.42
N ASN A 98 31.36 -18.62 -8.76
CA ASN A 98 30.97 -20.02 -8.96
C ASN A 98 30.34 -20.24 -10.34
N ILE A 99 29.58 -19.27 -10.86
CA ILE A 99 29.05 -19.28 -12.24
C ILE A 99 30.20 -19.36 -13.25
N PHE A 100 31.20 -18.48 -13.14
CA PHE A 100 32.36 -18.51 -14.05
C PHE A 100 33.23 -19.77 -13.91
N ARG A 101 33.23 -20.41 -12.74
CA ARG A 101 33.99 -21.64 -12.47
C ARG A 101 33.21 -22.92 -12.80
N GLY A 102 31.93 -22.81 -13.20
CA GLY A 102 31.04 -23.96 -13.40
C GLY A 102 30.75 -24.74 -12.11
N LYS A 103 30.87 -24.11 -10.94
CA LYS A 103 30.71 -24.70 -9.60
C LYS A 103 29.49 -24.16 -8.85
N VAL A 104 28.45 -23.74 -9.58
CA VAL A 104 27.22 -23.24 -8.96
C VAL A 104 26.51 -24.39 -8.27
N VAL A 105 26.22 -24.21 -6.99
CA VAL A 105 25.35 -25.13 -6.26
C VAL A 105 23.93 -24.63 -6.42
N ILE A 106 23.08 -25.42 -7.08
CA ILE A 106 21.66 -25.11 -7.26
C ILE A 106 20.94 -25.53 -5.97
N PRO A 107 20.09 -24.67 -5.38
CA PRO A 107 19.34 -25.01 -4.18
C PRO A 107 18.40 -26.19 -4.42
N ASP A 108 18.44 -27.15 -3.51
CA ASP A 108 17.51 -28.28 -3.46
C ASP A 108 16.50 -28.04 -2.33
N LYS A 109 15.21 -27.98 -2.67
CA LYS A 109 14.13 -27.73 -1.70
C LYS A 109 14.01 -28.79 -0.60
N THR A 110 14.59 -29.97 -0.81
CA THR A 110 14.57 -31.07 0.17
C THR A 110 15.78 -31.07 1.10
N SER A 111 16.74 -30.17 0.89
CA SER A 111 17.96 -30.10 1.68
C SER A 111 17.78 -29.26 2.94
N ALA A 112 18.49 -29.65 4.01
CA ALA A 112 18.64 -28.84 5.23
C ALA A 112 19.27 -27.45 4.98
N ALA A 113 19.95 -27.24 3.85
CA ALA A 113 20.49 -25.93 3.48
C ALA A 113 19.47 -24.98 2.85
N PHE A 114 18.29 -25.50 2.48
CA PHE A 114 17.21 -24.71 1.89
C PHE A 114 16.26 -24.22 2.98
N VAL A 115 16.09 -22.90 3.03
CA VAL A 115 15.33 -22.20 4.08
C VAL A 115 14.22 -21.38 3.45
N SER A 116 13.05 -21.35 4.08
CA SER A 116 11.90 -20.57 3.66
C SER A 116 12.20 -19.08 3.57
N VAL A 117 11.28 -18.31 2.97
CA VAL A 117 11.36 -16.85 3.01
C VAL A 117 11.39 -16.34 4.46
N THR A 118 10.64 -16.97 5.37
CA THR A 118 10.60 -16.63 6.80
C THR A 118 11.94 -16.87 7.48
N GLY A 119 12.59 -18.01 7.23
CA GLY A 119 13.90 -18.29 7.80
C GLY A 119 15.04 -17.45 7.20
N ASN A 120 14.90 -16.93 5.98
CA ASN A 120 15.84 -15.95 5.42
C ASN A 120 15.76 -14.56 6.10
N TYR A 121 14.64 -14.21 6.75
CA TYR A 121 14.54 -12.96 7.53
C TYR A 121 15.28 -13.02 8.86
N ASP A 122 15.27 -14.19 9.52
CA ASP A 122 16.00 -14.41 10.76
C ASP A 122 16.89 -15.64 10.63
N LEU A 123 18.19 -15.42 10.44
CA LEU A 123 19.17 -16.49 10.23
C LEU A 123 19.61 -17.20 11.53
N ARG A 124 19.10 -16.80 12.70
CA ARG A 124 19.50 -17.41 13.98
C ARG A 124 18.89 -18.80 14.14
N THR A 125 19.73 -19.81 14.35
CA THR A 125 19.31 -21.20 14.54
C THR A 125 19.33 -21.62 16.00
N ASP A 126 20.26 -21.08 16.78
CA ASP A 126 20.53 -21.55 18.13
C ASP A 126 19.61 -20.89 19.17
N LEU A 127 19.25 -21.67 20.20
CA LEU A 127 18.64 -21.16 21.42
C LEU A 127 19.60 -20.16 22.11
N ASP A 128 19.05 -19.19 22.84
CA ASP A 128 19.87 -18.20 23.53
C ASP A 128 20.64 -18.85 24.69
N ARG A 129 21.97 -18.79 24.64
CA ARG A 129 22.85 -19.44 25.64
C ARG A 129 22.64 -18.90 27.07
N ASN A 130 22.04 -17.73 27.20
CA ASN A 130 21.76 -17.11 28.50
C ASN A 130 20.43 -17.58 29.11
N ILE A 131 19.53 -18.18 28.33
CA ILE A 131 18.22 -18.67 28.79
C ILE A 131 18.33 -20.19 28.96
N LYS A 132 18.44 -20.65 30.21
CA LYS A 132 18.62 -22.08 30.55
C LYS A 132 17.35 -22.67 31.15
N HIS A 133 17.28 -24.00 31.21
CA HIS A 133 16.23 -24.70 31.96
C HIS A 133 16.10 -24.15 33.38
N GLY A 134 14.86 -23.87 33.79
CA GLY A 134 14.54 -23.22 35.07
C GLY A 134 14.40 -21.69 35.00
N ASP A 135 14.83 -21.02 33.92
CA ASP A 135 14.47 -19.62 33.66
C ASP A 135 12.98 -19.55 33.28
N ALA A 136 12.24 -18.60 33.85
CA ALA A 136 10.83 -18.36 33.54
C ALA A 136 10.56 -18.07 32.05
N ARG A 137 11.59 -17.69 31.29
CA ARG A 137 11.53 -17.41 29.85
C ARG A 137 11.86 -18.61 28.97
N TYR A 138 12.38 -19.72 29.52
CA TYR A 138 12.88 -20.84 28.72
C TYR A 138 11.81 -21.42 27.80
N ASN A 139 10.65 -21.79 28.35
CA ASN A 139 9.56 -22.36 27.54
C ASN A 139 9.05 -21.38 26.48
N ALA A 140 9.01 -20.08 26.77
CA ALA A 140 8.64 -19.06 25.80
C ALA A 140 9.68 -18.92 24.67
N ALA A 141 10.98 -18.96 25.00
CA ALA A 141 12.08 -18.89 24.04
C ALA A 141 12.15 -20.13 23.14
N LEU A 142 11.99 -21.33 23.71
CA LEU A 142 11.88 -22.57 22.96
C LEU A 142 10.64 -22.54 22.04
N SER A 143 9.50 -22.07 22.55
CA SER A 143 8.24 -21.98 21.81
C SER A 143 8.31 -21.08 20.58
N ILE A 144 8.95 -19.89 20.68
CA ILE A 144 9.10 -19.02 19.50
C ILE A 144 10.07 -19.60 18.47
N MET A 145 11.15 -20.24 18.91
CA MET A 145 12.11 -20.88 18.01
C MET A 145 11.50 -22.09 17.31
N ALA A 146 10.69 -22.90 18.01
CA ALA A 146 9.91 -23.97 17.40
C ALA A 146 8.85 -23.43 16.41
N SER A 147 8.14 -22.36 16.78
CA SER A 147 7.17 -21.69 15.89
C SER A 147 7.81 -21.09 14.64
N LYS A 148 9.12 -20.80 14.69
CA LYS A 148 9.91 -20.37 13.53
C LYS A 148 10.37 -21.53 12.68
N ALA A 149 10.86 -22.59 13.30
CA ALA A 149 11.29 -23.80 12.62
C ALA A 149 10.13 -24.49 11.86
N SER A 150 8.88 -24.34 12.32
CA SER A 150 7.70 -24.95 11.67
C SER A 150 7.45 -24.49 10.23
N TYR A 151 8.09 -23.42 9.77
CA TYR A 151 8.03 -22.96 8.38
C TYR A 151 8.98 -23.73 7.43
N GLU A 152 9.89 -24.53 7.99
CA GLU A 152 11.00 -25.13 7.27
C GLU A 152 10.73 -26.59 6.88
N ASN A 153 11.55 -27.14 5.98
CA ASN A 153 11.40 -28.51 5.49
C ASN A 153 11.90 -29.55 6.51
N HIS A 154 11.53 -30.83 6.31
CA HIS A 154 11.87 -31.92 7.22
C HIS A 154 13.38 -32.08 7.48
N ALA A 155 14.23 -32.00 6.45
CA ALA A 155 15.67 -32.13 6.62
C ALA A 155 16.28 -30.99 7.43
N TYR A 156 15.74 -29.77 7.29
CA TYR A 156 16.11 -28.64 8.14
C TYR A 156 15.67 -28.88 9.60
N LEU A 157 14.45 -29.35 9.81
CA LEU A 157 13.94 -29.66 11.15
C LEU A 157 14.78 -30.73 11.86
N GLU A 158 15.14 -31.80 11.16
CA GLU A 158 15.99 -32.87 11.68
C GLU A 158 17.34 -32.30 12.14
N SER A 159 18.00 -31.50 11.30
CA SER A 159 19.29 -30.92 11.64
C SER A 159 19.21 -29.91 12.80
N ILE A 160 18.20 -29.04 12.83
CA ILE A 160 18.08 -28.06 13.91
C ILE A 160 17.70 -28.72 15.24
N VAL A 161 16.71 -29.60 15.25
CA VAL A 161 16.23 -30.20 16.51
C VAL A 161 17.25 -31.18 17.08
N GLN A 162 17.83 -32.04 16.24
CA GLN A 162 18.77 -33.07 16.70
C GLN A 162 20.20 -32.54 16.86
N ASP A 163 20.74 -31.82 15.87
CA ASP A 163 22.16 -31.41 15.89
C ASP A 163 22.39 -30.10 16.66
N HIS A 164 21.48 -29.13 16.57
CA HIS A 164 21.66 -27.81 17.19
C HIS A 164 21.02 -27.67 18.57
N TRP A 165 19.82 -28.23 18.77
CA TRP A 165 19.11 -28.14 20.05
C TRP A 165 19.33 -29.37 20.92
N GLU A 166 19.93 -30.44 20.39
CA GLU A 166 20.20 -31.70 21.09
C GLU A 166 18.90 -32.34 21.66
N MET A 167 17.80 -32.23 20.90
CA MET A 167 16.46 -32.72 21.24
C MET A 167 15.98 -33.80 20.26
N GLU A 168 14.94 -34.55 20.64
CA GLU A 168 14.37 -35.59 19.79
C GLU A 168 13.28 -35.01 18.88
N LEU A 169 13.45 -35.14 17.55
CA LEU A 169 12.38 -34.84 16.59
C LEU A 169 11.43 -36.04 16.51
N LEU A 170 10.19 -35.86 16.95
CA LEU A 170 9.16 -36.92 16.93
C LEU A 170 8.51 -37.05 15.55
N GLY A 171 8.44 -35.96 14.78
CA GLY A 171 7.98 -35.97 13.40
C GLY A 171 7.48 -34.62 12.91
N SER A 172 7.38 -34.46 11.59
CA SER A 172 6.78 -33.30 10.92
C SER A 172 5.71 -33.79 9.93
N TYR A 173 4.55 -33.15 9.93
CA TYR A 173 3.36 -33.67 9.26
C TYR A 173 2.63 -32.58 8.47
N ASP A 174 2.17 -32.98 7.29
CA ASP A 174 1.25 -32.21 6.45
C ASP A 174 -0.14 -32.82 6.55
N PHE A 175 -1.08 -32.11 7.17
CA PHE A 175 -2.43 -32.60 7.42
C PHE A 175 -3.40 -32.13 6.35
N TRP A 176 -4.29 -33.03 5.94
CA TRP A 176 -5.20 -32.84 4.81
C TRP A 176 -6.56 -32.27 5.22
N ASN A 177 -7.10 -31.35 4.42
CA ASN A 177 -8.42 -30.75 4.63
C ASN A 177 -9.38 -31.06 3.46
N ALA A 178 -9.75 -32.34 3.32
CA ALA A 178 -10.56 -32.87 2.20
C ALA A 178 -11.93 -32.21 2.06
N ASP A 179 -12.58 -31.91 3.20
CA ASP A 179 -13.98 -31.50 3.24
C ASP A 179 -14.22 -30.06 2.75
N TYR A 180 -13.17 -29.23 2.75
CA TYR A 180 -13.28 -27.80 2.48
C TYR A 180 -12.31 -27.26 1.41
N GLN A 181 -11.09 -27.77 1.29
CA GLN A 181 -10.04 -27.18 0.43
C GLN A 181 -9.31 -28.19 -0.48
N ASP A 182 -9.57 -29.49 -0.33
CA ASP A 182 -8.99 -30.60 -1.13
C ASP A 182 -7.46 -30.50 -1.29
N GLN A 183 -6.78 -30.02 -0.24
CA GLN A 183 -5.34 -29.79 -0.15
C GLN A 183 -4.84 -29.98 1.30
N ALA A 184 -3.54 -30.19 1.48
CA ALA A 184 -2.89 -30.17 2.79
C ALA A 184 -2.66 -28.72 3.22
N THR A 185 -3.46 -28.24 4.17
CA THR A 185 -3.48 -26.82 4.54
C THR A 185 -2.99 -26.53 5.95
N THR A 186 -2.75 -27.57 6.75
CA THR A 186 -2.22 -27.43 8.12
C THR A 186 -0.95 -28.25 8.27
N GLN A 187 0.10 -27.61 8.77
CA GLN A 187 1.38 -28.25 9.00
C GLN A 187 1.79 -28.06 10.46
N ALA A 188 2.30 -29.11 11.07
CA ALA A 188 2.86 -29.04 12.42
C ALA A 188 3.98 -30.06 12.57
N PHE A 189 4.86 -29.81 13.54
CA PHE A 189 5.86 -30.77 13.95
C PHE A 189 5.93 -30.88 15.46
N LEU A 190 6.40 -32.04 15.92
CA LEU A 190 6.54 -32.38 17.32
C LEU A 190 8.01 -32.63 17.63
N LEU A 191 8.49 -32.07 18.73
CA LEU A 191 9.79 -32.36 19.29
C LEU A 191 9.66 -32.69 20.77
N ARG A 192 10.63 -33.39 21.33
CA ARG A 192 10.70 -33.76 22.73
C ARG A 192 12.00 -33.24 23.34
N ASP A 193 11.83 -32.37 24.33
CA ASP A 193 12.89 -31.85 25.17
C ASP A 193 12.92 -32.69 26.46
N LYS A 194 13.89 -33.59 26.56
CA LYS A 194 14.02 -34.55 27.65
C LYS A 194 15.39 -34.46 28.31
N THR A 195 15.38 -34.26 29.62
CA THR A 195 16.54 -34.42 30.50
C THR A 195 16.18 -35.34 31.68
N ASP A 196 17.12 -35.53 32.61
CA ASP A 196 16.86 -36.31 33.83
C ASP A 196 15.77 -35.67 34.73
N ASP A 197 15.57 -34.34 34.62
CA ASP A 197 14.70 -33.56 35.50
C ASP A 197 13.38 -33.10 34.83
N HIS A 198 13.25 -33.20 33.50
CA HIS A 198 12.03 -32.82 32.76
C HIS A 198 11.82 -33.63 31.47
N ASP A 199 10.57 -33.85 31.09
CA ASP A 199 10.17 -34.49 29.82
C ASP A 199 9.00 -33.73 29.21
N THR A 200 9.30 -32.86 28.25
CA THR A 200 8.34 -31.92 27.66
C THR A 200 8.28 -32.10 26.15
N ILE A 201 7.09 -32.35 25.62
CA ILE A 201 6.81 -32.39 24.18
C ILE A 201 6.35 -31.00 23.74
N VAL A 202 6.89 -30.48 22.63
CA VAL A 202 6.45 -29.22 22.02
C VAL A 202 5.71 -29.53 20.73
N VAL A 203 4.44 -29.12 20.65
CA VAL A 203 3.65 -29.16 19.43
C VAL A 203 3.67 -27.78 18.80
N ALA A 204 4.33 -27.64 17.65
CA ALA A 204 4.48 -26.37 16.95
C ALA A 204 3.68 -26.34 15.64
N PHE A 205 2.65 -25.51 15.60
CA PHE A 205 1.87 -25.26 14.39
C PHE A 205 2.54 -24.22 13.50
N ARG A 206 2.57 -24.49 12.19
CA ARG A 206 3.03 -23.52 11.18
C ARG A 206 1.99 -22.41 11.01
N GLY A 207 2.48 -21.19 10.85
CA GLY A 207 1.66 -20.03 10.50
C GLY A 207 1.65 -19.73 9.01
N THR A 208 1.08 -18.58 8.64
CA THR A 208 0.91 -18.21 7.24
C THR A 208 2.21 -17.76 6.57
N GLU A 209 2.49 -18.23 5.34
CA GLU A 209 3.62 -17.77 4.54
C GLU A 209 3.38 -16.40 3.88
N PRO A 210 4.44 -15.61 3.61
CA PRO A 210 4.32 -14.30 2.95
C PRO A 210 3.75 -14.31 1.52
N PHE A 211 3.63 -15.48 0.89
CA PHE A 211 3.16 -15.64 -0.48
C PHE A 211 2.07 -16.73 -0.62
N ASP A 212 1.40 -17.07 0.48
CA ASP A 212 0.26 -17.99 0.47
C ASP A 212 -1.07 -17.23 0.57
N ALA A 213 -1.64 -16.94 -0.60
CA ALA A 213 -2.90 -16.23 -0.71
C ALA A 213 -4.10 -17.02 -0.16
N TYR A 214 -4.05 -18.36 -0.11
CA TYR A 214 -5.15 -19.19 0.41
C TYR A 214 -5.16 -19.16 1.95
N ALA A 215 -3.98 -19.22 2.57
CA ALA A 215 -3.85 -19.04 4.00
C ALA A 215 -4.31 -17.63 4.44
N TRP A 216 -3.95 -16.58 3.68
CA TRP A 216 -4.48 -15.22 3.93
C TRP A 216 -6.00 -15.11 3.77
N CYS A 217 -6.60 -15.83 2.83
CA CYS A 217 -8.07 -15.89 2.72
C CYS A 217 -8.70 -16.49 3.99
N SER A 218 -8.06 -17.52 4.54
CA SER A 218 -8.53 -18.19 5.77
C SER A 218 -8.40 -17.27 7.00
N ASP A 219 -7.35 -16.46 7.07
CA ASP A 219 -7.17 -15.43 8.11
C ASP A 219 -8.17 -14.26 8.01
N CYS A 220 -8.71 -14.02 6.81
CA CYS A 220 -9.71 -12.99 6.54
C CYS A 220 -11.15 -13.51 6.58
N ASP A 221 -11.38 -14.82 6.76
CA ASP A 221 -12.70 -15.46 6.71
C ASP A 221 -13.54 -15.12 7.95
N LEU A 222 -14.51 -14.20 7.82
CA LEU A 222 -15.39 -13.82 8.94
C LEU A 222 -16.44 -14.88 9.32
N SER A 223 -16.40 -16.07 8.71
CA SER A 223 -17.29 -17.18 9.05
C SER A 223 -17.07 -17.68 10.48
N TRP A 224 -18.13 -18.16 11.13
CA TRP A 224 -18.05 -18.74 12.47
C TRP A 224 -19.07 -19.86 12.69
N TYR A 225 -18.76 -20.73 13.65
CA TYR A 225 -19.65 -21.75 14.17
C TYR A 225 -19.82 -21.55 15.68
N GLU A 226 -21.04 -21.68 16.18
CA GLU A 226 -21.35 -21.68 17.60
C GLU A 226 -21.44 -23.11 18.12
N LEU A 227 -20.51 -23.46 19.02
CA LEU A 227 -20.53 -24.74 19.70
C LEU A 227 -21.34 -24.62 21.01
N PRO A 228 -22.33 -25.50 21.24
CA PRO A 228 -23.15 -25.47 22.45
C PRO A 228 -22.31 -25.50 23.73
N GLY A 229 -22.53 -24.54 24.63
CA GLY A 229 -21.80 -24.45 25.91
C GLY A 229 -20.36 -23.94 25.81
N VAL A 230 -19.86 -23.67 24.60
CA VAL A 230 -18.50 -23.19 24.34
C VAL A 230 -18.51 -21.75 23.84
N GLY A 231 -19.29 -21.43 22.80
CA GLY A 231 -19.34 -20.09 22.19
C GLY A 231 -19.05 -20.09 20.69
N ARG A 232 -18.94 -18.89 20.11
CA ARG A 232 -18.68 -18.71 18.66
C ARG A 232 -17.19 -18.74 18.38
N ILE A 233 -16.79 -19.57 17.42
CA ILE A 233 -15.40 -19.79 17.04
C ILE A 233 -15.22 -19.53 15.54
N HIS A 234 -14.08 -18.96 15.18
CA HIS A 234 -13.72 -18.63 13.80
C HIS A 234 -13.68 -19.87 12.91
N GLY A 235 -14.52 -19.88 11.87
CA GLY A 235 -14.74 -21.04 11.00
C GLY A 235 -13.51 -21.43 10.21
N GLY A 236 -12.72 -20.46 9.74
CA GLY A 236 -11.44 -20.73 9.05
C GLY A 236 -10.47 -21.56 9.90
N PHE A 237 -10.29 -21.21 11.18
CA PHE A 237 -9.37 -21.90 12.08
C PHE A 237 -9.88 -23.29 12.47
N MET A 238 -11.20 -23.44 12.66
CA MET A 238 -11.82 -24.75 12.91
C MET A 238 -11.64 -25.70 11.72
N LYS A 239 -11.87 -25.21 10.49
CA LYS A 239 -11.64 -25.98 9.25
C LYS A 239 -10.17 -26.41 9.15
N ALA A 240 -9.23 -25.49 9.39
CA ALA A 240 -7.80 -25.80 9.33
C ALA A 240 -7.39 -26.87 10.36
N LEU A 241 -7.93 -26.81 11.58
CA LEU A 241 -7.56 -27.76 12.63
C LEU A 241 -8.17 -29.16 12.44
N GLY A 242 -9.33 -29.28 11.78
CA GLY A 242 -9.91 -30.57 11.44
C GLY A 242 -11.43 -30.70 11.57
N LEU A 243 -12.18 -29.59 11.53
CA LEU A 243 -13.64 -29.61 11.50
C LEU A 243 -14.15 -30.38 10.26
N GLN A 244 -15.11 -31.30 10.46
CA GLN A 244 -15.72 -32.06 9.36
C GLN A 244 -17.03 -31.41 8.88
N LYS A 245 -17.22 -31.37 7.56
CA LYS A 245 -18.36 -30.69 6.92
C LYS A 245 -19.71 -31.32 7.24
N SER A 246 -19.76 -32.62 7.53
CA SER A 246 -21.03 -33.33 7.77
C SER A 246 -21.23 -33.80 9.22
N HIS A 247 -20.18 -33.84 10.03
CA HIS A 247 -20.23 -34.42 11.38
C HIS A 247 -19.74 -33.44 12.47
N GLY A 248 -19.23 -32.26 12.09
CA GLY A 248 -18.70 -31.29 13.04
C GLY A 248 -17.41 -31.78 13.72
N TRP A 249 -17.44 -31.86 15.04
CA TRP A 249 -16.38 -32.39 15.91
C TRP A 249 -16.83 -33.70 16.56
N PRO A 250 -16.84 -34.84 15.84
CA PRO A 250 -17.08 -36.13 16.48
C PRO A 250 -15.91 -36.49 17.39
N LYS A 251 -16.16 -37.04 18.58
CA LYS A 251 -15.08 -37.49 19.48
C LYS A 251 -14.19 -38.55 18.83
N GLU A 252 -14.77 -39.45 18.03
CA GLU A 252 -14.04 -40.49 17.29
C GLU A 252 -14.39 -40.45 15.81
N ILE A 253 -13.39 -40.56 14.94
CA ILE A 253 -13.59 -40.63 13.48
C ILE A 253 -13.55 -42.08 13.03
N LYS A 254 -14.49 -42.48 12.17
CA LYS A 254 -14.37 -43.73 11.42
C LYS A 254 -13.23 -43.56 10.41
N LYS A 255 -12.17 -44.39 10.50
CA LYS A 255 -11.11 -44.45 9.48
C LYS A 255 -11.76 -44.69 8.12
N ASP A 256 -11.91 -43.64 7.32
CA ASP A 256 -12.30 -43.77 5.94
C ASP A 256 -11.02 -43.98 5.13
N ASN A 257 -10.91 -45.13 4.47
CA ASN A 257 -9.76 -45.49 3.64
C ASN A 257 -9.72 -44.69 2.32
N SER A 258 -10.63 -43.73 2.14
CA SER A 258 -10.74 -42.90 0.94
C SER A 258 -9.83 -41.66 0.94
N HIS A 259 -9.23 -41.28 2.08
CA HIS A 259 -8.40 -40.07 2.20
C HIS A 259 -6.90 -40.41 2.40
N PRO A 260 -5.98 -39.74 1.67
CA PRO A 260 -4.54 -40.07 1.70
C PRO A 260 -3.79 -39.60 2.96
N ALA A 261 -4.33 -38.68 3.77
CA ALA A 261 -3.68 -38.16 4.98
C ALA A 261 -4.70 -37.78 6.08
N PRO A 262 -4.32 -37.84 7.38
CA PRO A 262 -5.24 -37.63 8.50
C PRO A 262 -5.51 -36.15 8.82
N LEU A 263 -6.60 -35.88 9.56
CA LEU A 263 -6.95 -34.55 10.08
C LEU A 263 -6.05 -34.16 11.27
N ALA A 264 -5.63 -32.89 11.33
CA ALA A 264 -4.59 -32.42 12.25
C ALA A 264 -4.92 -32.68 13.73
N TYR A 265 -6.10 -32.24 14.22
CA TYR A 265 -6.51 -32.43 15.62
C TYR A 265 -6.43 -33.91 16.04
N TYR A 266 -7.05 -34.79 15.27
CA TYR A 266 -7.17 -36.20 15.63
C TYR A 266 -5.84 -36.93 15.56
N ALA A 267 -5.03 -36.67 14.52
CA ALA A 267 -3.70 -37.25 14.42
C ALA A 267 -2.81 -36.82 15.60
N ILE A 268 -2.76 -35.52 15.90
CA ILE A 268 -1.94 -35.00 17.01
C ILE A 268 -2.46 -35.51 18.35
N ARG A 269 -3.78 -35.58 18.54
CA ARG A 269 -4.40 -36.13 19.75
C ARG A 269 -3.99 -37.57 20.00
N GLU A 270 -4.09 -38.44 18.99
CA GLU A 270 -3.71 -39.86 19.14
C GLU A 270 -2.19 -40.00 19.34
N MET A 271 -1.36 -39.26 18.58
CA MET A 271 0.10 -39.28 18.79
C MET A 271 0.48 -38.86 20.22
N LEU A 272 -0.14 -37.81 20.76
CA LEU A 272 0.11 -37.39 22.14
C LEU A 272 -0.38 -38.42 23.15
N LYS A 273 -1.54 -39.07 22.93
CA LYS A 273 -2.02 -40.14 23.80
C LYS A 273 -1.04 -41.30 23.83
N ASP A 274 -0.58 -41.74 22.66
CA ASP A 274 0.38 -42.84 22.54
C ASP A 274 1.66 -42.51 23.29
N ILE A 275 2.27 -41.35 23.02
CA ILE A 275 3.55 -40.94 23.66
C ILE A 275 3.39 -40.73 25.17
N LEU A 276 2.32 -40.08 25.62
CA LEU A 276 2.10 -39.77 27.04
C LEU A 276 1.64 -40.99 27.85
N SER A 277 1.07 -42.01 27.20
CA SER A 277 0.73 -43.28 27.85
C SER A 277 1.97 -44.10 28.23
N GLU A 278 3.09 -43.87 27.54
CA GLU A 278 4.37 -44.54 27.82
C GLU A 278 5.16 -43.87 28.96
N ASN A 279 4.87 -42.61 29.30
CA ASN A 279 5.50 -41.90 30.40
C ASN A 279 4.50 -41.09 31.24
N ASP A 280 4.22 -41.59 32.45
CA ASP A 280 3.32 -40.94 33.40
C ASP A 280 3.74 -39.53 33.84
N GLN A 281 5.02 -39.16 33.71
CA GLN A 281 5.53 -37.83 34.06
C GLN A 281 5.66 -36.86 32.87
N GLY A 282 5.42 -37.34 31.65
CA GLY A 282 5.53 -36.52 30.44
C GLY A 282 4.49 -35.39 30.41
N LYS A 283 4.92 -34.20 30.00
CA LYS A 283 4.05 -33.05 29.77
C LYS A 283 4.21 -32.55 28.34
N TYR A 284 3.30 -31.68 27.91
CA TYR A 284 3.46 -31.02 26.62
C TYR A 284 3.05 -29.55 26.65
N ILE A 285 3.61 -28.80 25.71
CA ILE A 285 3.28 -27.41 25.43
C ILE A 285 2.83 -27.28 23.98
N VAL A 286 1.97 -26.30 23.72
CA VAL A 286 1.46 -26.01 22.36
C VAL A 286 1.83 -24.60 21.97
N THR A 287 2.37 -24.43 20.76
CA THR A 287 2.83 -23.13 20.28
C THR A 287 2.56 -22.88 18.80
N GLY A 288 2.54 -21.60 18.43
CA GLY A 288 2.56 -21.17 17.04
C GLY A 288 2.67 -19.66 16.86
N HIS A 289 3.04 -19.26 15.65
CA HIS A 289 3.08 -17.87 15.20
C HIS A 289 1.94 -17.58 14.21
N SER A 290 1.32 -16.40 14.28
CA SER A 290 0.25 -15.98 13.35
C SER A 290 -0.93 -16.98 13.36
N LEU A 291 -1.39 -17.48 12.21
CA LEU A 291 -2.38 -18.58 12.09
C LEU A 291 -2.04 -19.78 12.99
N GLY A 292 -0.77 -20.17 13.07
CA GLY A 292 -0.33 -21.28 13.94
C GLY A 292 -0.60 -20.99 15.42
N GLY A 293 -0.55 -19.72 15.84
CA GLY A 293 -0.92 -19.31 17.19
C GLY A 293 -2.43 -19.47 17.46
N ALA A 294 -3.28 -19.23 16.46
CA ALA A 294 -4.72 -19.51 16.58
C ALA A 294 -5.01 -21.01 16.72
N LEU A 295 -4.33 -21.85 15.93
CA LEU A 295 -4.44 -23.31 16.02
C LEU A 295 -3.93 -23.83 17.37
N ALA A 296 -2.85 -23.24 17.89
CA ALA A 296 -2.24 -23.63 19.17
C ALA A 296 -3.20 -23.48 20.36
N ILE A 297 -4.04 -22.44 20.41
CA ILE A 297 -5.04 -22.27 21.47
C ILE A 297 -6.37 -22.99 21.15
N LEU A 298 -6.68 -23.21 19.87
CA LEU A 298 -7.90 -23.93 19.48
C LEU A 298 -7.77 -25.44 19.75
N PHE A 299 -6.58 -26.02 19.63
CA PHE A 299 -6.31 -27.42 19.94
C PHE A 299 -6.76 -27.84 21.36
N PRO A 300 -6.33 -27.18 22.44
CA PRO A 300 -6.80 -27.51 23.79
C PRO A 300 -8.28 -27.18 24.01
N ALA A 301 -8.87 -26.24 23.27
CA ALA A 301 -10.30 -26.00 23.32
C ALA A 301 -11.11 -27.22 22.85
N VAL A 302 -10.65 -27.87 21.76
CA VAL A 302 -11.32 -29.08 21.24
C VAL A 302 -11.02 -30.31 22.13
N LEU A 303 -9.84 -30.41 22.75
CA LEU A 303 -9.58 -31.43 23.78
C LEU A 303 -10.57 -31.34 24.95
N ALA A 304 -10.82 -30.12 25.43
CA ALA A 304 -11.80 -29.87 26.48
C ALA A 304 -13.23 -30.14 26.02
N PHE A 305 -13.56 -29.82 24.77
CA PHE A 305 -14.86 -30.14 24.19
C PHE A 305 -15.10 -31.67 24.06
N HIS A 306 -14.03 -32.46 23.89
CA HIS A 306 -14.10 -33.92 23.82
C HIS A 306 -13.89 -34.64 25.16
N ASP A 307 -13.80 -33.91 26.28
CA ASP A 307 -13.51 -34.47 27.62
C ASP A 307 -12.23 -35.35 27.63
N GLU A 308 -11.16 -34.89 26.98
CA GLU A 308 -9.86 -35.58 26.94
C GLU A 308 -9.04 -35.28 28.21
N GLU A 309 -9.51 -35.78 29.36
CA GLU A 309 -8.95 -35.47 30.69
C GLU A 309 -7.44 -35.74 30.79
N LEU A 310 -6.96 -36.86 30.25
CA LEU A 310 -5.53 -37.22 30.29
C LEU A 310 -4.67 -36.16 29.61
N LEU A 311 -5.07 -35.70 28.42
CA LEU A 311 -4.30 -34.71 27.68
C LEU A 311 -4.40 -33.33 28.33
N LEU A 312 -5.57 -32.95 28.85
CA LEU A 312 -5.73 -31.68 29.54
C LEU A 312 -4.90 -31.59 30.83
N ASP A 313 -4.79 -32.70 31.58
CA ASP A 313 -3.95 -32.78 32.78
C ASP A 313 -2.44 -32.72 32.46
N ARG A 314 -2.03 -33.23 31.29
CA ARG A 314 -0.63 -33.22 30.83
C ARG A 314 -0.23 -31.96 30.05
N LEU A 315 -1.19 -31.10 29.69
CA LEU A 315 -0.91 -29.81 29.05
C LEU A 315 -0.37 -28.82 30.07
N GLN A 316 0.89 -28.42 29.93
CA GLN A 316 1.53 -27.48 30.85
C GLN A 316 1.20 -26.02 30.50
N GLU A 317 1.53 -25.61 29.27
CA GLU A 317 1.53 -24.22 28.85
C GLU A 317 1.15 -24.08 27.37
N VAL A 318 0.54 -22.92 27.05
CA VAL A 318 0.24 -22.51 25.67
C VAL A 318 0.89 -21.16 25.40
N TYR A 319 1.74 -21.11 24.38
CA TYR A 319 2.47 -19.91 23.96
C TYR A 319 2.07 -19.51 22.55
N THR A 320 1.69 -18.25 22.36
CA THR A 320 1.20 -17.79 21.07
C THR A 320 1.82 -16.45 20.72
N PHE A 321 2.24 -16.31 19.46
CA PHE A 321 2.98 -15.15 18.98
C PHE A 321 2.25 -14.54 17.81
N GLY A 322 1.89 -13.25 17.90
CA GLY A 322 1.16 -12.62 16.80
C GLY A 322 -0.22 -13.25 16.53
N GLN A 323 -0.80 -13.97 17.50
CA GLN A 323 -2.04 -14.74 17.32
C GLN A 323 -3.27 -13.83 17.05
N PRO A 324 -4.09 -14.13 16.02
CA PRO A 324 -5.39 -13.48 15.79
C PRO A 324 -6.47 -13.95 16.80
N ARG A 325 -7.59 -13.21 16.90
CA ARG A 325 -8.70 -13.57 17.79
C ARG A 325 -9.41 -14.82 17.27
N VAL A 326 -9.60 -15.80 18.16
CA VAL A 326 -10.08 -17.15 17.78
C VAL A 326 -11.57 -17.34 18.00
N GLY A 327 -12.16 -16.69 19.01
CA GLY A 327 -13.57 -16.84 19.35
C GLY A 327 -14.15 -15.62 20.06
N ASP A 328 -15.43 -15.68 20.38
CA ASP A 328 -16.18 -14.62 21.04
C ASP A 328 -15.94 -14.55 22.57
N GLU A 329 -16.66 -13.66 23.25
CA GLU A 329 -16.56 -13.53 24.71
C GLU A 329 -16.95 -14.82 25.45
N ASN A 330 -17.90 -15.58 24.93
CA ASN A 330 -18.33 -16.85 25.53
C ASN A 330 -17.23 -17.90 25.40
N PHE A 331 -16.62 -18.00 24.22
CA PHE A 331 -15.43 -18.82 24.01
C PHE A 331 -14.28 -18.42 24.94
N GLY A 332 -14.05 -17.11 25.11
CA GLY A 332 -13.06 -16.60 26.04
C GLY A 332 -13.32 -17.03 27.48
N LYS A 333 -14.56 -16.92 27.97
CA LYS A 333 -14.96 -17.39 29.31
C LYS A 333 -14.83 -18.91 29.46
N TYR A 334 -15.25 -19.67 28.45
CA TYR A 334 -15.10 -21.12 28.40
C TYR A 334 -13.61 -21.50 28.55
N MET A 335 -12.74 -20.87 27.76
CA MET A 335 -11.31 -21.12 27.81
C MET A 335 -10.67 -20.69 29.13
N GLU A 336 -11.01 -19.51 29.67
CA GLU A 336 -10.50 -19.07 30.97
C GLU A 336 -10.88 -20.03 32.10
N ASN A 337 -12.11 -20.54 32.08
CA ASN A 337 -12.57 -21.54 33.04
C ASN A 337 -11.81 -22.86 32.87
N MET A 338 -11.71 -23.36 31.64
CA MET A 338 -11.02 -24.61 31.33
C MET A 338 -9.53 -24.56 31.70
N LEU A 339 -8.82 -23.48 31.32
CA LEU A 339 -7.42 -23.27 31.63
C LEU A 339 -7.20 -23.19 33.15
N LYS A 340 -8.09 -22.49 33.87
CA LYS A 340 -8.01 -22.37 35.33
C LYS A 340 -8.29 -23.69 36.05
N LEU A 341 -9.28 -24.46 35.59
CA LEU A 341 -9.64 -25.77 36.16
C LEU A 341 -8.48 -26.78 36.02
N ASN A 342 -7.85 -26.80 34.85
CA ASN A 342 -6.74 -27.72 34.54
C ASN A 342 -5.35 -27.14 34.89
N LYS A 343 -5.29 -25.95 35.51
CA LYS A 343 -4.04 -25.26 35.91
C LYS A 343 -3.06 -25.01 34.74
N ILE A 344 -3.60 -24.79 33.54
CA ILE A 344 -2.83 -24.52 32.33
C ILE A 344 -2.52 -23.02 32.24
N SER A 345 -1.25 -22.68 32.00
CA SER A 345 -0.85 -21.28 31.79
C SER A 345 -0.89 -20.90 30.31
N TYR A 346 -1.47 -19.74 30.00
CA TYR A 346 -1.61 -19.25 28.63
C TYR A 346 -1.05 -17.83 28.50
N TYR A 347 -0.08 -17.68 27.59
CA TYR A 347 0.62 -16.43 27.33
C TYR A 347 0.55 -16.04 25.86
N ARG A 348 0.09 -14.81 25.61
CA ARG A 348 -0.02 -14.23 24.27
C ARG A 348 0.99 -13.12 24.10
N PHE A 349 1.92 -13.28 23.19
CA PHE A 349 2.94 -12.30 22.86
C PHE A 349 2.44 -11.40 21.73
N VAL A 350 2.50 -10.09 21.97
CA VAL A 350 2.11 -9.06 21.01
C VAL A 350 3.23 -8.03 20.91
N TYR A 351 3.74 -7.80 19.70
CA TYR A 351 4.81 -6.83 19.47
C TYR A 351 4.30 -5.56 18.77
N GLY A 352 4.64 -4.42 19.35
CA GLY A 352 4.47 -3.08 18.81
C GLY A 352 3.11 -2.82 18.16
N SER A 353 3.14 -2.72 16.85
CA SER A 353 1.99 -2.37 16.02
C SER A 353 1.50 -3.54 15.16
N ASP A 354 1.69 -4.77 15.61
CA ASP A 354 1.25 -5.95 14.87
C ASP A 354 -0.26 -5.97 14.62
N ILE A 355 -0.66 -6.09 13.36
CA ILE A 355 -2.05 -6.10 12.94
C ILE A 355 -2.72 -7.45 13.19
N VAL A 356 -1.98 -8.57 13.15
CA VAL A 356 -2.59 -9.91 13.18
C VAL A 356 -3.26 -10.18 14.53
N PRO A 357 -2.67 -9.84 15.69
CA PRO A 357 -3.37 -9.85 16.97
C PRO A 357 -4.56 -8.92 17.08
N ARG A 358 -4.83 -8.09 16.07
CA ARG A 358 -5.95 -7.15 16.07
C ARG A 358 -7.09 -7.63 15.14
N LEU A 359 -6.96 -8.79 14.50
CA LEU A 359 -7.97 -9.38 13.61
C LEU A 359 -8.53 -10.69 14.20
N PRO A 360 -9.82 -11.01 14.01
CA PRO A 360 -10.92 -10.08 13.70
C PRO A 360 -11.05 -8.99 14.78
N TYR A 361 -11.63 -7.83 14.45
CA TYR A 361 -11.68 -6.67 15.36
C TYR A 361 -12.58 -6.88 16.61
N ASP A 362 -12.22 -6.26 17.73
CA ASP A 362 -12.97 -6.30 19.01
C ASP A 362 -13.97 -5.13 19.10
N ASP A 363 -14.96 -5.13 18.20
CA ASP A 363 -16.10 -4.22 18.25
C ASP A 363 -17.39 -5.02 18.50
N LYS A 364 -18.46 -4.34 18.94
CA LYS A 364 -19.82 -4.89 19.04
C LYS A 364 -20.26 -5.56 17.72
N ALA A 365 -19.68 -5.12 16.60
CA ALA A 365 -19.88 -5.69 15.28
C ALA A 365 -19.22 -7.07 15.05
N LEU A 366 -18.03 -7.39 15.56
CA LEU A 366 -17.33 -8.63 15.18
C LEU A 366 -17.30 -9.71 16.26
N MET A 367 -17.71 -9.40 17.49
CA MET A 367 -17.93 -10.33 18.62
C MET A 367 -16.69 -11.11 19.11
N PHE A 368 -15.64 -11.25 18.29
CA PHE A 368 -14.40 -11.95 18.63
C PHE A 368 -13.57 -11.16 19.64
N LYS A 369 -13.15 -11.85 20.70
CA LYS A 369 -12.38 -11.25 21.80
C LYS A 369 -11.13 -12.06 22.09
N HIS A 370 -10.13 -11.33 22.57
CA HIS A 370 -8.98 -11.97 23.21
C HIS A 370 -9.30 -12.27 24.67
N PHE A 371 -8.66 -13.32 25.19
CA PHE A 371 -8.73 -13.73 26.58
C PHE A 371 -7.34 -14.13 27.07
N GLY A 372 -7.17 -14.32 28.38
CA GLY A 372 -5.90 -14.73 28.98
C GLY A 372 -4.81 -13.64 29.02
N THR A 373 -3.61 -14.03 29.41
CA THR A 373 -2.52 -13.10 29.72
C THR A 373 -1.84 -12.56 28.45
N CYS A 374 -1.91 -11.25 28.23
CA CYS A 374 -1.22 -10.56 27.14
C CYS A 374 0.12 -9.97 27.62
N LEU A 375 1.21 -10.36 26.96
CA LEU A 375 2.55 -9.81 27.11
C LEU A 375 2.85 -8.91 25.93
N TYR A 376 2.73 -7.60 26.15
CA TYR A 376 2.95 -6.59 25.12
C TYR A 376 4.37 -6.02 25.19
N PHE A 377 5.04 -5.97 24.04
CA PHE A 377 6.38 -5.40 23.88
C PHE A 377 6.31 -4.21 22.95
N ASN A 378 6.91 -3.07 23.33
CA ASN A 378 7.01 -1.89 22.47
C ASN A 378 8.15 -2.04 21.43
N ARG A 379 8.38 -1.01 20.61
CA ARG A 379 9.43 -1.01 19.57
C ARG A 379 10.85 -1.14 20.10
N ASP A 380 11.05 -0.86 21.38
CA ASP A 380 12.35 -0.93 22.06
C ASP A 380 12.49 -2.25 22.85
N TYR A 381 11.56 -3.20 22.65
CA TYR A 381 11.45 -4.50 23.34
C TYR A 381 11.23 -4.40 24.86
N GLU A 382 10.72 -3.26 25.35
CA GLU A 382 10.32 -3.09 26.74
C GLU A 382 8.92 -3.70 26.95
N GLY A 383 8.81 -4.62 27.92
CA GLY A 383 7.57 -5.34 28.22
C GLY A 383 6.67 -4.63 29.23
N LYS A 384 5.35 -4.60 28.99
CA LYS A 384 4.33 -4.19 29.97
C LYS A 384 3.36 -5.33 30.28
N GLY A 385 3.08 -5.57 31.56
CA GLY A 385 2.19 -6.62 32.04
C GLY A 385 0.79 -6.12 32.42
N ARG A 386 -0.23 -6.72 31.78
CA ARG A 386 -1.69 -6.71 32.01
C ARG A 386 -2.55 -5.50 31.56
N ASP A 387 -3.69 -5.87 30.96
CA ASP A 387 -4.90 -5.13 30.56
C ASP A 387 -4.73 -3.81 29.80
N TYR A 388 -4.00 -3.87 28.69
CA TYR A 388 -4.02 -2.77 27.72
C TYR A 388 -5.30 -2.80 26.87
N ARG A 389 -6.34 -2.09 27.33
CA ARG A 389 -7.43 -1.62 26.46
C ARG A 389 -6.95 -0.36 25.73
N GLU A 390 -6.27 -0.55 24.61
CA GLU A 390 -6.06 0.52 23.65
C GLU A 390 -7.44 0.87 23.06
N GLY A 391 -7.94 2.09 23.34
CA GLY A 391 -9.21 2.57 22.76
C GLY A 391 -9.16 2.40 21.24
N TRP A 392 -10.32 2.24 20.59
CA TRP A 392 -10.53 1.73 19.20
C TRP A 392 -9.79 2.50 18.05
N PHE A 393 -8.82 3.35 18.40
CA PHE A 393 -8.20 4.46 17.70
C PHE A 393 -7.21 4.09 16.65
N LEU A 394 -6.73 2.85 16.61
CA LEU A 394 -5.60 2.45 15.78
C LEU A 394 -5.95 1.37 14.76
N THR A 395 -7.24 1.10 14.56
CA THR A 395 -7.68 -0.19 14.04
C THR A 395 -7.98 -0.19 12.54
N GLY A 396 -8.52 0.87 11.94
CA GLY A 396 -8.85 0.83 10.50
C GLY A 396 -7.76 1.38 9.55
N VAL A 397 -6.60 1.80 10.05
CA VAL A 397 -5.48 2.32 9.22
C VAL A 397 -4.63 1.22 8.59
N ARG A 398 -4.81 -0.03 9.03
CA ARG A 398 -3.83 -1.07 8.70
C ARG A 398 -4.28 -2.05 7.62
N VAL A 399 -5.45 -1.82 7.01
CA VAL A 399 -5.94 -2.63 5.87
C VAL A 399 -5.05 -2.47 4.62
N THR A 400 -4.28 -1.39 4.49
CA THR A 400 -3.31 -1.21 3.39
C THR A 400 -2.02 -2.02 3.55
N GLY A 401 -1.77 -2.63 4.73
CA GLY A 401 -0.61 -3.49 4.96
C GLY A 401 -0.71 -4.89 4.34
N LEU A 402 -1.89 -5.29 3.86
CA LEU A 402 -2.11 -6.58 3.18
C LEU A 402 -1.65 -6.56 1.70
N ALA A 403 -1.44 -5.38 1.11
CA ALA A 403 -1.14 -5.25 -0.32
C ALA A 403 0.35 -5.07 -0.65
N PHE A 404 1.22 -4.96 0.35
CA PHE A 404 2.67 -4.84 0.17
C PHE A 404 3.40 -5.77 1.14
N PRO A 405 4.09 -6.82 0.66
CA PRO A 405 4.90 -7.66 1.53
C PRO A 405 6.15 -6.86 1.93
N GLY A 406 6.07 -6.14 3.05
CA GLY A 406 7.21 -5.47 3.67
C GLY A 406 6.91 -4.22 4.51
N VAL A 407 6.14 -4.29 5.60
CA VAL A 407 6.14 -3.28 6.70
C VAL A 407 5.54 -3.89 8.02
N PRO A 408 5.78 -3.37 9.25
CA PRO A 408 7.04 -3.46 10.01
C PRO A 408 7.06 -4.20 11.40
N PRO A 409 6.00 -4.83 11.99
CA PRO A 409 6.17 -5.58 13.26
C PRO A 409 5.55 -7.01 13.34
N HIS A 410 5.04 -7.62 12.27
CA HIS A 410 4.55 -9.02 12.31
C HIS A 410 5.65 -10.05 11.94
N LEU A 411 6.92 -9.64 11.95
CA LEU A 411 8.01 -10.54 11.62
C LEU A 411 8.33 -11.42 12.82
N ILE A 412 8.52 -12.72 12.56
CA ILE A 412 8.88 -13.68 13.61
C ILE A 412 10.17 -13.29 14.35
N GLN A 413 11.07 -12.57 13.68
CA GLN A 413 12.30 -12.02 14.25
C GLN A 413 12.03 -11.10 15.45
N ASP A 414 10.98 -10.28 15.40
CA ASP A 414 10.64 -9.35 16.47
C ASP A 414 10.11 -10.08 17.71
N TYR A 415 9.39 -11.18 17.49
CA TYR A 415 8.95 -12.08 18.56
C TYR A 415 10.12 -12.87 19.16
N VAL A 416 11.12 -13.25 18.36
CA VAL A 416 12.37 -13.82 18.88
C VAL A 416 13.11 -12.76 19.73
N ASN A 417 13.13 -11.50 19.30
CA ASN A 417 13.78 -10.43 20.05
C ASN A 417 13.05 -10.12 21.36
N SER A 418 11.72 -10.16 21.40
CA SER A 418 10.96 -9.88 22.63
C SER A 418 11.23 -10.89 23.74
N THR A 419 11.43 -12.17 23.40
CA THR A 419 11.81 -13.20 24.38
C THR A 419 13.25 -13.06 24.87
N ARG A 420 14.18 -12.58 24.02
CA ARG A 420 15.61 -12.45 24.36
C ARG A 420 15.97 -11.13 25.07
N LEU A 421 15.33 -10.03 24.70
CA LEU A 421 15.66 -8.68 25.17
C LEU A 421 14.71 -8.15 26.25
N GLY A 422 13.58 -8.83 26.48
CA GLY A 422 12.60 -8.43 27.49
C GLY A 422 13.14 -8.51 28.94
N PRO A 423 12.72 -7.59 29.83
CA PRO A 423 13.19 -7.55 31.21
C PRO A 423 12.76 -8.78 32.02
N GLU A 424 13.62 -9.22 32.96
CA GLU A 424 13.45 -10.44 33.78
C GLU A 424 12.30 -10.36 34.81
N ASN A 425 11.87 -9.15 35.19
CA ASN A 425 10.82 -8.92 36.20
C ASN A 425 9.80 -7.88 35.70
N ILE A 426 8.66 -8.35 35.18
CA ILE A 426 7.56 -7.45 34.77
C ILE A 426 6.65 -7.19 35.98
N HIS A 427 7.05 -6.27 36.86
CA HIS A 427 6.16 -5.60 37.84
C HIS A 427 5.78 -4.21 37.34
N ALA A 428 4.50 -3.84 37.48
CA ALA A 428 3.92 -2.59 36.98
C ALA A 428 4.33 -1.37 37.83
N PRO A 429 4.75 -0.23 37.23
CA PRO A 429 4.94 1.04 37.95
C PRO A 429 3.87 2.10 37.64
N GLU A 430 3.61 2.94 38.65
CA GLU A 430 2.68 4.07 38.72
C GLU A 430 3.22 5.41 38.15
N HIS A 431 2.28 6.22 37.63
CA HIS A 431 2.21 7.69 37.50
C HIS A 431 3.38 8.53 36.95
N ILE A 432 3.12 9.35 35.90
CA ILE A 432 3.42 10.81 35.81
C ILE A 432 2.36 11.52 34.95
N LYS A 433 1.95 12.72 35.38
CA LYS A 433 0.99 13.68 34.78
C LYS A 433 1.76 14.92 34.26
N TYR A 434 1.16 15.62 33.28
CA TYR A 434 0.98 17.10 33.15
C TYR A 434 1.52 17.90 31.91
N ILE A 435 0.59 18.70 31.33
CA ILE A 435 0.60 20.01 30.59
C ILE A 435 1.28 20.08 29.18
N MET A 436 0.83 20.81 28.13
CA MET A 436 0.05 22.06 27.97
C MET A 436 -0.79 22.14 26.67
N SER A 437 -1.82 23.00 26.72
CA SER A 437 -2.63 23.56 25.63
C SER A 437 -1.93 24.70 24.86
N MET A 438 -2.29 24.93 23.59
CA MET A 438 -2.29 26.27 22.95
C MET A 438 -3.15 26.25 21.65
N THR A 439 -4.30 26.94 21.68
CA THR A 439 -4.69 28.19 20.95
C THR A 439 -5.22 28.02 19.52
N SER A 440 -6.49 28.40 19.35
CA SER A 440 -7.24 28.49 18.10
C SER A 440 -6.83 29.72 17.26
N THR A 441 -6.75 29.54 15.94
CA THR A 441 -6.54 30.63 14.97
C THR A 441 -7.82 30.91 14.17
N ASN A 442 -8.18 32.18 14.01
CA ASN A 442 -9.36 32.64 13.27
C ASN A 442 -8.97 32.98 11.81
N PHE A 443 -9.62 32.33 10.84
CA PHE A 443 -9.60 32.72 9.42
C PHE A 443 -10.85 33.56 9.11
N THR A 444 -10.75 34.47 8.15
CA THR A 444 -11.82 35.39 7.73
C THR A 444 -12.51 34.98 6.41
N GLY A 445 -12.53 33.70 6.05
CA GLY A 445 -13.16 33.18 4.83
C GLY A 445 -13.97 31.89 5.07
N ASN A 446 -14.67 31.40 4.04
CA ASN A 446 -15.36 30.11 4.06
C ASN A 446 -14.41 29.02 3.49
N TYR A 447 -14.09 28.01 4.28
CA TYR A 447 -13.07 27.00 3.92
C TYR A 447 -13.37 25.65 4.57
N LEU A 448 -12.86 24.58 3.93
CA LEU A 448 -12.71 23.25 4.50
C LEU A 448 -11.22 22.94 4.58
N VAL A 449 -10.67 22.92 5.79
CA VAL A 449 -9.25 22.57 6.02
C VAL A 449 -9.17 21.33 6.90
N LEU A 450 -8.53 20.30 6.37
CA LEU A 450 -8.18 19.09 7.09
C LEU A 450 -6.81 19.27 7.75
N ARG A 451 -6.75 19.00 9.06
CA ARG A 451 -5.51 19.08 9.86
C ARG A 451 -5.10 17.67 10.32
N PRO A 452 -4.47 16.86 9.45
CA PRO A 452 -4.09 15.50 9.79
C PRO A 452 -3.07 15.40 10.94
N GLU A 453 -2.31 16.47 11.21
CA GLU A 453 -1.33 16.53 12.31
C GLU A 453 -2.00 16.72 13.69
N GLU A 454 -3.15 17.37 13.72
CA GLU A 454 -3.92 17.63 14.95
C GLU A 454 -4.97 16.55 15.22
N VAL A 455 -5.23 15.67 14.24
CA VAL A 455 -6.21 14.58 14.33
C VAL A 455 -5.52 13.31 14.81
N SER A 456 -6.05 12.61 15.82
CA SER A 456 -5.57 11.25 16.16
C SER A 456 -6.28 10.18 15.29
N TYR A 457 -5.83 8.92 15.23
CA TYR A 457 -6.34 7.96 14.22
C TYR A 457 -7.87 7.62 14.33
N LEU A 458 -8.49 7.29 15.47
CA LEU A 458 -9.96 7.44 15.74
C LEU A 458 -10.58 8.80 15.90
N ASP A 459 -9.92 9.93 15.67
CA ASP A 459 -10.65 11.16 15.44
C ASP A 459 -11.12 11.07 13.99
N VAL A 460 -10.27 10.52 13.12
CA VAL A 460 -10.62 10.08 11.76
C VAL A 460 -11.67 8.96 11.79
N PHE A 461 -11.48 7.86 12.54
CA PHE A 461 -12.53 6.80 12.58
C PHE A 461 -13.83 7.21 13.28
N ARG A 462 -13.80 8.04 14.36
CA ARG A 462 -15.04 8.56 14.99
C ARG A 462 -15.91 9.34 14.02
N MET A 463 -15.33 9.86 12.94
CA MET A 463 -16.02 10.65 11.94
C MET A 463 -16.98 9.83 11.07
N LEU A 464 -16.87 8.50 11.07
CA LEU A 464 -17.79 7.61 10.35
C LEU A 464 -19.11 7.34 11.11
N TRP A 465 -19.21 7.76 12.38
CA TRP A 465 -20.30 7.36 13.29
C TRP A 465 -20.95 8.50 14.08
N ASN A 466 -20.49 9.74 13.91
CA ASN A 466 -20.93 10.85 14.75
C ASN A 466 -21.21 12.08 13.89
N ASP A 467 -22.48 12.47 13.80
CA ASP A 467 -22.97 13.58 12.96
C ASP A 467 -22.52 14.97 13.47
N ASP A 468 -21.97 15.05 14.68
CA ASP A 468 -21.55 16.31 15.33
C ASP A 468 -20.09 16.65 14.95
N ILE A 469 -19.82 16.74 13.64
CA ILE A 469 -18.50 17.09 13.06
C ILE A 469 -18.20 18.58 13.20
N GLU A 470 -19.23 19.42 13.34
CA GLU A 470 -19.16 20.88 13.39
C GLU A 470 -18.37 21.45 14.60
N LYS A 471 -18.04 20.63 15.61
CA LYS A 471 -17.44 21.09 16.88
C LYS A 471 -16.02 20.60 17.19
N LYS A 472 -15.32 19.94 16.26
CA LYS A 472 -14.00 19.35 16.56
C LYS A 472 -12.84 20.10 15.90
N ALA A 473 -11.76 20.29 16.66
CA ALA A 473 -10.64 21.19 16.34
C ALA A 473 -9.89 20.95 15.02
N PHE A 474 -10.09 19.80 14.36
CA PHE A 474 -9.29 19.31 13.22
C PHE A 474 -9.98 19.41 11.84
N VAL A 475 -11.29 19.68 11.79
CA VAL A 475 -12.03 20.04 10.57
C VAL A 475 -12.72 21.37 10.83
N LYS A 476 -12.42 22.38 10.02
CA LYS A 476 -13.12 23.67 10.08
C LYS A 476 -14.12 23.76 8.94
N PHE A 477 -15.37 24.09 9.27
CA PHE A 477 -16.48 24.26 8.34
C PHE A 477 -17.02 25.71 8.37
N PRO A 478 -17.65 26.20 7.29
CA PRO A 478 -18.63 27.27 7.38
C PRO A 478 -19.92 26.82 8.08
N ASP A 479 -20.49 27.68 8.93
CA ASP A 479 -21.76 27.42 9.60
C ASP A 479 -22.91 27.16 8.59
N GLY A 480 -23.67 26.06 8.77
CA GLY A 480 -25.01 25.91 8.22
C GLY A 480 -25.20 25.17 6.88
N LYS A 481 -24.42 24.13 6.57
CA LYS A 481 -24.72 23.23 5.42
C LYS A 481 -24.80 21.77 5.86
N GLU A 482 -25.98 21.15 5.69
CA GLU A 482 -26.23 19.73 5.93
C GLU A 482 -25.20 18.83 5.23
N GLU A 483 -24.62 17.91 6.01
CA GLU A 483 -23.71 16.89 5.52
C GLU A 483 -24.44 15.77 4.77
N ASN A 484 -23.86 15.35 3.66
CA ASN A 484 -24.23 14.11 2.98
C ASN A 484 -23.24 13.02 3.45
N LEU A 485 -23.73 11.83 3.81
CA LEU A 485 -22.93 10.66 4.20
C LEU A 485 -21.73 10.42 3.25
N ARG A 486 -21.91 10.67 1.95
CA ARG A 486 -20.84 10.55 0.96
C ARG A 486 -19.66 11.51 1.22
N ARG A 487 -19.90 12.73 1.71
CA ARG A 487 -18.85 13.70 2.08
C ARG A 487 -18.09 13.30 3.35
N GLN A 488 -18.79 12.78 4.35
CA GLN A 488 -18.16 12.25 5.56
C GLN A 488 -17.20 11.10 5.20
N TRP A 489 -17.64 10.16 4.36
CA TRP A 489 -16.82 9.06 3.86
C TRP A 489 -15.57 9.51 3.10
N LEU A 490 -15.69 10.53 2.24
CA LEU A 490 -14.55 11.04 1.48
C LEU A 490 -13.56 11.81 2.36
N THR A 491 -14.06 12.58 3.31
CA THR A 491 -13.24 13.29 4.31
C THR A 491 -12.47 12.29 5.16
N PHE A 492 -13.12 11.18 5.52
CA PHE A 492 -12.51 10.07 6.23
C PHE A 492 -11.37 9.45 5.40
N LEU A 493 -11.63 9.11 4.13
CA LEU A 493 -10.64 8.51 3.23
C LEU A 493 -9.44 9.45 3.01
N SER A 494 -9.68 10.76 2.86
CA SER A 494 -8.63 11.75 2.69
C SER A 494 -7.76 11.87 3.96
N LEU A 495 -8.36 12.08 5.14
CA LEU A 495 -7.64 12.16 6.41
C LEU A 495 -6.86 10.87 6.70
N LEU A 496 -7.46 9.72 6.41
CA LEU A 496 -6.82 8.41 6.57
C LEU A 496 -5.59 8.28 5.66
N SER A 497 -5.73 8.61 4.38
CA SER A 497 -4.66 8.53 3.39
C SER A 497 -3.51 9.48 3.74
N GLN A 498 -3.81 10.74 4.05
CA GLN A 498 -2.83 11.73 4.50
C GLN A 498 -2.05 11.24 5.72
N LYS A 499 -2.74 10.62 6.67
CA LYS A 499 -2.13 10.15 7.90
C LYS A 499 -1.31 8.86 7.74
N ILE A 500 -1.70 7.97 6.83
CA ILE A 500 -0.85 6.84 6.41
C ILE A 500 0.42 7.40 5.79
N LEU A 501 0.30 8.33 4.84
CA LEU A 501 1.42 8.95 4.14
C LEU A 501 2.39 9.64 5.10
N GLN A 502 1.89 10.42 6.05
CA GLN A 502 2.71 11.03 7.11
C GLN A 502 3.48 9.99 7.94
N SER A 503 2.85 8.85 8.26
CA SER A 503 3.50 7.78 9.04
C SER A 503 4.62 7.07 8.29
N ILE A 504 4.54 7.03 6.94
CA ILE A 504 5.52 6.39 6.07
C ILE A 504 6.44 7.39 5.35
N ALA A 505 6.30 8.69 5.59
CA ALA A 505 7.03 9.72 4.84
C ALA A 505 8.54 9.56 4.92
N ARG A 506 9.08 9.44 6.14
CA ARG A 506 10.53 9.21 6.36
C ARG A 506 11.03 7.89 5.76
N PRO A 507 10.41 6.72 5.99
CA PRO A 507 10.88 5.48 5.39
C PRO A 507 10.75 5.48 3.86
N MET A 508 9.68 6.03 3.30
CA MET A 508 9.47 6.13 1.85
C MET A 508 10.54 7.01 1.18
N ALA A 509 10.83 8.19 1.74
CA ALA A 509 11.88 9.07 1.25
C ALA A 509 13.27 8.43 1.33
N SER A 510 13.56 7.71 2.42
CA SER A 510 14.82 6.97 2.60
C SER A 510 14.97 5.85 1.56
N PHE A 511 13.91 5.08 1.32
CA PHE A 511 13.88 4.05 0.27
C PHE A 511 14.10 4.67 -1.12
N GLY A 512 13.34 5.71 -1.46
CA GLY A 512 13.44 6.40 -2.74
C GLY A 512 14.86 6.90 -3.02
N SER A 513 15.48 7.58 -2.04
CA SER A 513 16.85 8.06 -2.20
C SER A 513 17.86 6.93 -2.40
N ARG A 514 17.69 5.76 -1.76
CA ARG A 514 18.59 4.61 -1.94
C ARG A 514 18.36 3.94 -3.29
N PHE A 515 17.11 3.87 -3.72
CA PHE A 515 16.73 3.29 -4.99
C PHE A 515 17.25 4.12 -6.17
N GLU A 516 17.09 5.44 -6.14
CA GLU A 516 17.67 6.34 -7.16
C GLU A 516 19.19 6.29 -7.17
N MET A 517 19.83 6.23 -6.00
CA MET A 517 21.29 6.04 -5.90
C MET A 517 21.74 4.74 -6.59
N TRP A 518 20.99 3.66 -6.40
CA TRP A 518 21.26 2.37 -7.05
C TRP A 518 21.07 2.44 -8.57
N LEU A 519 19.97 3.05 -9.05
CA LEU A 519 19.73 3.23 -10.49
C LEU A 519 20.86 4.04 -11.16
N ASN A 520 21.32 5.10 -10.49
CA ASN A 520 22.42 5.92 -10.98
C ASN A 520 23.77 5.19 -10.93
N LEU A 521 24.03 4.39 -9.89
CA LEU A 521 25.23 3.55 -9.82
C LEU A 521 25.30 2.58 -11.01
N VAL A 522 24.18 1.94 -11.34
CA VAL A 522 24.08 1.06 -12.51
C VAL A 522 24.27 1.85 -13.81
N SER A 523 23.70 3.05 -13.90
CA SER A 523 23.77 3.90 -15.11
C SER A 523 25.16 4.46 -15.38
N CYS A 524 25.87 4.99 -14.36
CA CYS A 524 27.26 5.47 -14.48
C CYS A 524 28.18 4.35 -14.97
N ASN A 525 27.93 3.11 -14.53
CA ASN A 525 28.69 1.95 -14.96
C ASN A 525 28.08 1.26 -16.19
N ARG A 526 27.31 1.98 -17.02
CA ARG A 526 26.60 1.54 -18.25
C ARG A 526 25.46 0.54 -18.03
N ASN A 527 25.72 -0.56 -17.35
CA ASN A 527 24.74 -1.59 -17.01
C ASN A 527 25.25 -2.43 -15.83
N ILE A 528 24.39 -3.30 -15.32
CA ILE A 528 24.69 -4.09 -14.12
C ILE A 528 25.88 -5.04 -14.31
N PHE A 529 26.13 -5.53 -15.53
CA PHE A 529 27.27 -6.41 -15.83
C PHE A 529 28.60 -5.64 -15.84
N VAL A 530 28.61 -4.45 -16.42
CA VAL A 530 29.79 -3.58 -16.44
C VAL A 530 30.08 -3.00 -15.06
N LEU A 531 29.06 -2.65 -14.28
CA LEU A 531 29.19 -2.31 -12.85
C LEU A 531 29.90 -3.42 -12.08
N PHE A 532 29.50 -4.67 -12.31
CA PHE A 532 30.13 -5.83 -11.68
C PHE A 532 31.61 -5.98 -12.10
N ILE A 533 31.92 -5.82 -13.39
CA ILE A 533 33.31 -5.86 -13.88
C ILE A 533 34.15 -4.72 -13.27
N ASN A 534 33.61 -3.51 -13.19
CA ASN A 534 34.27 -2.36 -12.59
C ASN A 534 34.49 -2.54 -11.09
N TYR A 535 33.54 -3.18 -10.39
CA TYR A 535 33.69 -3.58 -8.99
C TYR A 535 34.86 -4.53 -8.78
N LEU A 536 34.96 -5.60 -9.59
CA LEU A 536 36.07 -6.54 -9.52
C LEU A 536 37.43 -5.90 -9.83
N ARG A 537 37.46 -4.85 -10.67
CA ARG A 537 38.68 -4.12 -11.03
C ARG A 537 39.02 -2.98 -10.08
N GLY A 538 38.21 -2.72 -9.04
CA GLY A 538 38.37 -1.59 -8.13
C GLY A 538 38.16 -0.22 -8.81
N ARG A 539 37.46 -0.17 -9.94
CA ARG A 539 37.22 1.03 -10.77
C ARG A 539 35.74 1.40 -10.84
N VAL A 540 34.99 1.24 -9.75
CA VAL A 540 33.56 1.60 -9.70
C VAL A 540 33.42 3.11 -9.79
N GLU A 541 32.74 3.57 -10.83
CA GLU A 541 32.33 4.97 -10.90
C GLU A 541 31.15 5.18 -9.95
N ARG A 542 31.31 6.09 -8.99
CA ARG A 542 30.28 6.39 -7.99
C ARG A 542 29.45 7.58 -8.45
N PRO A 543 28.12 7.48 -8.42
CA PRO A 543 27.25 8.60 -8.76
C PRO A 543 27.36 9.70 -7.69
N VAL A 544 27.35 10.95 -8.13
CA VAL A 544 27.32 12.15 -7.29
C VAL A 544 25.96 12.81 -7.48
N LYS A 545 25.19 13.02 -6.41
CA LYS A 545 23.80 13.53 -6.49
C LYS A 545 23.70 14.90 -7.15
N GLU A 546 24.72 15.72 -6.97
CA GLU A 546 24.79 17.09 -7.50
C GLU A 546 25.33 17.15 -8.93
N SER A 547 25.65 16.00 -9.55
CA SER A 547 26.18 15.92 -10.92
C SER A 547 25.08 16.05 -11.98
N GLU A 548 25.44 16.57 -13.15
CA GLU A 548 24.60 16.58 -14.36
C GLU A 548 24.29 15.18 -14.91
N THR A 549 25.00 14.14 -14.45
CA THR A 549 24.78 12.75 -14.87
C THR A 549 23.80 12.02 -13.96
N PHE A 550 23.40 12.61 -12.84
CA PHE A 550 22.48 11.99 -11.88
C PHE A 550 21.03 12.23 -12.30
N LEU A 551 20.27 11.14 -12.48
CA LEU A 551 18.88 11.15 -12.91
C LEU A 551 17.93 10.82 -11.75
N SER A 552 16.79 11.50 -11.72
CA SER A 552 15.64 11.10 -10.90
C SER A 552 15.01 9.80 -11.41
N PHE A 553 14.09 9.23 -10.64
CA PHE A 553 13.24 8.12 -11.11
C PHE A 553 12.56 8.43 -12.46
N VAL A 554 12.07 9.66 -12.65
CA VAL A 554 11.44 10.11 -13.90
C VAL A 554 12.44 10.15 -15.06
N GLY A 555 13.66 10.63 -14.82
CA GLY A 555 14.74 10.62 -15.80
C GLY A 555 15.18 9.21 -16.20
N HIS A 556 15.06 8.24 -15.29
CA HIS A 556 15.27 6.83 -15.60
C HIS A 556 14.15 6.20 -16.43
N LEU A 557 12.90 6.67 -16.28
CA LEU A 557 11.78 6.23 -17.13
C LEU A 557 11.98 6.67 -18.58
N ASP A 558 12.35 7.93 -18.79
CA ASP A 558 12.60 8.51 -20.11
C ASP A 558 13.92 9.29 -20.13
N LYS A 559 14.95 8.72 -20.75
CA LYS A 559 16.30 9.30 -20.83
C LYS A 559 16.46 10.40 -21.88
N ARG A 560 15.43 10.70 -22.68
CA ARG A 560 15.54 11.70 -23.76
C ARG A 560 15.67 13.10 -23.18
N VAL A 561 16.69 13.83 -23.63
CA VAL A 561 16.91 15.22 -23.23
C VAL A 561 16.73 16.15 -24.43
N ASP A 562 17.10 15.73 -25.63
CA ASP A 562 17.01 16.57 -26.82
C ASP A 562 15.55 16.80 -27.27
N LEU A 563 15.27 18.04 -27.69
CA LEU A 563 14.06 18.38 -28.44
C LEU A 563 14.04 17.60 -29.76
N ASP A 564 12.83 17.29 -30.24
CA ASP A 564 12.68 16.61 -31.53
C ASP A 564 13.21 17.52 -32.65
N LYS A 565 14.20 17.03 -33.40
CA LYS A 565 14.86 17.80 -34.48
C LYS A 565 13.90 18.21 -35.60
N ASN A 566 12.76 17.54 -35.70
CA ASN A 566 11.74 17.83 -36.70
C ASN A 566 10.78 18.95 -36.27
N ILE A 567 10.85 19.41 -35.01
CA ILE A 567 9.98 20.47 -34.48
C ILE A 567 10.82 21.73 -34.27
N LYS A 568 10.54 22.77 -35.04
CA LYS A 568 11.30 24.03 -35.05
C LYS A 568 10.47 25.19 -34.47
N PRO A 569 11.13 26.26 -33.97
CA PRO A 569 10.43 27.49 -33.63
C PRO A 569 9.57 27.97 -34.80
N GLY A 570 8.30 28.26 -34.54
CA GLY A 570 7.29 28.61 -35.55
C GLY A 570 6.34 27.47 -35.94
N ASP A 571 6.70 26.21 -35.66
CA ASP A 571 5.77 25.09 -35.89
C ASP A 571 4.60 25.13 -34.91
N SER A 572 3.43 24.68 -35.36
CA SER A 572 2.18 24.73 -34.59
C SER A 572 2.23 23.99 -33.25
N ARG A 573 3.12 23.00 -33.15
CA ARG A 573 3.33 22.16 -31.96
C ARG A 573 4.57 22.53 -31.14
N TYR A 574 5.33 23.54 -31.53
CA TYR A 574 6.63 23.88 -30.92
C TYR A 574 6.49 24.15 -29.41
N TYR A 575 5.58 25.04 -29.03
CA TYR A 575 5.37 25.38 -27.62
C TYR A 575 4.85 24.22 -26.78
N SER A 576 4.01 23.34 -27.35
CA SER A 576 3.57 22.12 -26.69
C SER A 576 4.72 21.15 -26.43
N ALA A 577 5.58 20.94 -27.43
CA ALA A 577 6.75 20.05 -27.34
C ALA A 577 7.82 20.58 -26.37
N LEU A 578 8.05 21.89 -26.36
CA LEU A 578 8.99 22.53 -25.44
C LEU A 578 8.44 22.49 -23.99
N SER A 579 7.14 22.75 -23.82
CA SER A 579 6.48 22.73 -22.51
C SER A 579 6.51 21.35 -21.85
N VAL A 580 6.23 20.26 -22.60
CA VAL A 580 6.27 18.91 -22.02
C VAL A 580 7.68 18.51 -21.61
N MET A 581 8.69 18.90 -22.40
CA MET A 581 10.09 18.64 -22.07
C MET A 581 10.53 19.44 -20.85
N ALA A 582 10.10 20.71 -20.71
CA ALA A 582 10.35 21.51 -19.52
C ALA A 582 9.67 20.91 -18.27
N ALA A 583 8.42 20.48 -18.37
CA ALA A 583 7.69 19.82 -17.30
C ALA A 583 8.36 18.51 -16.84
N LYS A 584 8.92 17.73 -17.78
CA LYS A 584 9.70 16.52 -17.48
C LYS A 584 11.04 16.84 -16.80
N VAL A 585 11.78 17.82 -17.32
CA VAL A 585 13.10 18.19 -16.78
C VAL A 585 12.98 18.81 -15.38
N ALA A 586 11.81 19.35 -15.00
CA ALA A 586 11.57 19.90 -13.67
C ALA A 586 11.76 18.88 -12.53
N TYR A 587 11.73 17.57 -12.81
CA TYR A 587 12.01 16.52 -11.84
C TYR A 587 13.50 16.35 -11.52
N GLU A 588 14.40 16.87 -12.36
CA GLU A 588 15.83 16.60 -12.28
C GLU A 588 16.58 17.57 -11.38
N ASN A 589 17.79 17.19 -10.95
CA ASN A 589 18.64 18.01 -10.10
C ASN A 589 19.14 19.29 -10.82
N LYS A 590 19.67 20.27 -10.06
CA LYS A 590 20.07 21.58 -10.62
C LYS A 590 21.09 21.47 -11.77
N ALA A 591 22.12 20.65 -11.62
CA ALA A 591 23.19 20.53 -12.60
C ALA A 591 22.67 19.88 -13.90
N PHE A 592 21.80 18.87 -13.78
CA PHE A 592 21.16 18.25 -14.93
C PHE A 592 20.33 19.26 -15.73
N VAL A 593 19.47 20.02 -15.06
CA VAL A 593 18.60 21.02 -15.73
C VAL A 593 19.45 22.08 -16.42
N GLU A 594 20.51 22.57 -15.77
CA GLU A 594 21.42 23.56 -16.36
C GLU A 594 22.10 23.04 -17.62
N ASN A 595 22.59 21.79 -17.60
CA ASN A 595 23.18 21.14 -18.76
C ASN A 595 22.15 20.95 -19.90
N ALA A 596 20.93 20.48 -19.58
CA ALA A 596 19.86 20.32 -20.56
C ALA A 596 19.51 21.65 -21.27
N VAL A 597 19.30 22.72 -20.50
CA VAL A 597 18.91 24.03 -21.04
C VAL A 597 20.05 24.64 -21.87
N ARG A 598 21.28 24.66 -21.34
CA ARG A 598 22.42 25.34 -21.99
C ARG A 598 22.99 24.55 -23.16
N ASN A 599 23.22 23.25 -22.99
CA ASN A 599 24.01 22.45 -23.93
C ASN A 599 23.13 21.68 -24.93
N HIS A 600 21.96 21.19 -24.50
CA HIS A 600 21.07 20.42 -25.37
C HIS A 600 20.06 21.31 -26.10
N TRP A 601 19.37 22.21 -25.38
CA TRP A 601 18.34 23.07 -25.97
C TRP A 601 18.89 24.38 -26.53
N LYS A 602 20.12 24.74 -26.14
CA LYS A 602 20.79 26.00 -26.52
C LYS A 602 19.98 27.24 -26.12
N VAL A 603 19.30 27.15 -25.00
CA VAL A 603 18.47 28.20 -24.40
C VAL A 603 19.31 29.00 -23.39
N ASN A 604 19.06 30.30 -23.27
CA ASN A 604 19.86 31.20 -22.44
C ASN A 604 19.14 31.52 -21.11
N ASP A 605 19.92 31.65 -20.04
CA ASP A 605 19.49 31.93 -18.66
C ASP A 605 18.62 30.85 -17.98
N PHE A 606 19.07 30.40 -16.79
CA PHE A 606 18.44 29.35 -15.99
C PHE A 606 18.50 29.69 -14.49
N GLN A 607 17.40 29.47 -13.77
CA GLN A 607 17.34 29.60 -12.30
C GLN A 607 16.44 28.54 -11.64
N LYS A 608 16.93 27.89 -10.57
CA LYS A 608 16.22 26.88 -9.73
C LYS A 608 16.31 27.21 -8.23
N LYS A 609 15.26 26.97 -7.43
CA LYS A 609 15.25 27.12 -5.95
C LYS A 609 14.61 25.91 -5.20
N ARG A 610 14.78 25.84 -3.87
CA ARG A 610 14.79 24.62 -3.02
C ARG A 610 13.48 24.15 -2.36
N THR A 611 12.33 24.81 -2.51
CA THR A 611 11.08 24.43 -1.81
C THR A 611 10.07 23.77 -2.78
N THR A 612 9.25 24.55 -3.49
CA THR A 612 8.50 24.08 -4.66
C THR A 612 9.47 24.04 -5.83
N GLN A 613 9.82 22.83 -6.29
CA GLN A 613 10.80 22.69 -7.37
C GLN A 613 10.18 23.12 -8.69
N GLY A 614 10.48 24.35 -9.10
CA GLY A 614 10.21 24.85 -10.44
C GLY A 614 11.45 25.55 -10.98
N PHE A 615 11.50 25.71 -12.29
CA PHE A 615 12.55 26.48 -12.93
C PHE A 615 12.01 27.35 -14.06
N MET A 616 12.78 28.37 -14.41
CA MET A 616 12.51 29.24 -15.54
C MET A 616 13.64 29.14 -16.56
N LEU A 617 13.27 29.17 -17.84
CA LEU A 617 14.18 29.22 -18.98
C LEU A 617 13.69 30.30 -19.96
N HIS A 618 14.61 30.96 -20.66
CA HIS A 618 14.27 31.98 -21.66
C HIS A 618 14.78 31.59 -23.06
N ASP A 619 13.86 31.18 -23.93
CA ASP A 619 14.15 30.96 -25.33
C ASP A 619 14.23 32.29 -26.08
N LYS A 620 15.46 32.79 -26.26
CA LYS A 620 15.73 34.04 -26.99
C LYS A 620 15.40 33.96 -28.49
N ASN A 621 15.29 32.77 -29.08
CA ASN A 621 14.96 32.65 -30.51
C ASN A 621 13.47 32.92 -30.74
N ALA A 622 12.62 32.46 -29.82
CA ALA A 622 11.18 32.70 -29.84
C ALA A 622 10.73 33.90 -28.99
N ASP A 623 11.67 34.57 -28.30
CA ASP A 623 11.42 35.63 -27.29
C ASP A 623 10.35 35.20 -26.26
N MET A 624 10.52 33.98 -25.72
CA MET A 624 9.54 33.32 -24.86
C MET A 624 10.18 32.76 -23.59
N ILE A 625 9.64 33.12 -22.44
CA ILE A 625 10.01 32.56 -21.13
C ILE A 625 9.12 31.36 -20.81
N ILE A 626 9.68 30.26 -20.34
CA ILE A 626 8.90 29.12 -19.85
C ILE A 626 9.15 28.92 -18.36
N VAL A 627 8.06 28.85 -17.62
CA VAL A 627 8.03 28.55 -16.19
C VAL A 627 7.48 27.14 -16.03
N ALA A 628 8.33 26.21 -15.60
CA ALA A 628 7.97 24.81 -15.42
C ALA A 628 7.91 24.43 -13.94
N PHE A 629 6.79 23.86 -13.52
CA PHE A 629 6.58 23.34 -12.17
C PHE A 629 6.72 21.82 -12.15
N ARG A 630 7.50 21.30 -11.19
CA ARG A 630 7.62 19.86 -10.93
C ARG A 630 6.32 19.35 -10.32
N GLY A 631 5.93 18.14 -10.71
CA GLY A 631 4.87 17.40 -10.02
C GLY A 631 5.39 16.53 -8.90
N THR A 632 4.60 15.51 -8.56
CA THR A 632 4.82 14.62 -7.42
C THR A 632 5.94 13.63 -7.69
N GLU A 633 6.93 13.52 -6.79
CA GLU A 633 7.95 12.47 -6.87
C GLU A 633 7.39 11.12 -6.43
N ALA A 634 7.87 10.03 -7.04
CA ALA A 634 7.37 8.68 -6.76
C ALA A 634 7.55 8.24 -5.29
N PHE A 635 8.46 8.88 -4.55
CA PHE A 635 8.83 8.53 -3.18
C PHE A 635 8.67 9.69 -2.18
N ASP A 636 7.85 10.69 -2.51
CA ASP A 636 7.58 11.86 -1.67
C ASP A 636 6.16 11.80 -1.09
N ALA A 637 6.04 11.25 0.12
CA ALA A 637 4.74 11.07 0.76
C ALA A 637 4.04 12.39 1.11
N ASP A 638 4.78 13.49 1.28
CA ASP A 638 4.22 14.81 1.58
C ASP A 638 3.55 15.40 0.33
N ALA A 639 4.18 15.22 -0.84
CA ALA A 639 3.58 15.55 -2.13
C ALA A 639 2.34 14.67 -2.43
N TRP A 640 2.39 13.37 -2.11
CA TRP A 640 1.21 12.50 -2.23
C TRP A 640 0.10 12.94 -1.27
N SER A 641 0.44 13.32 -0.04
CA SER A 641 -0.54 13.81 0.95
C SER A 641 -1.25 15.05 0.44
N THR A 642 -0.54 15.89 -0.30
CA THR A 642 -1.08 17.08 -0.97
C THR A 642 -2.07 16.70 -2.09
N ASP A 643 -1.77 15.66 -2.87
CA ASP A 643 -2.64 15.16 -3.94
C ASP A 643 -3.93 14.48 -3.41
N PHE A 644 -3.86 13.86 -2.23
CA PHE A 644 -5.01 13.24 -1.56
C PHE A 644 -5.81 14.21 -0.68
N ASP A 645 -5.39 15.48 -0.54
CA ASP A 645 -6.04 16.47 0.34
C ASP A 645 -7.31 17.06 -0.29
N ILE A 646 -8.49 16.56 0.09
CA ILE A 646 -9.76 17.07 -0.45
C ILE A 646 -10.16 18.45 0.11
N SER A 647 -9.33 19.03 0.98
CA SER A 647 -9.54 20.38 1.51
C SER A 647 -9.71 21.39 0.38
N TRP A 648 -10.60 22.35 0.58
CA TRP A 648 -10.80 23.44 -0.36
C TRP A 648 -10.85 24.77 0.37
N TYR A 649 -10.40 25.81 -0.32
CA TYR A 649 -10.50 27.17 0.14
C TYR A 649 -11.36 27.94 -0.86
N GLU A 650 -12.37 28.64 -0.36
CA GLU A 650 -13.18 29.52 -1.20
C GLU A 650 -12.43 30.82 -1.42
N PHE A 651 -12.17 31.13 -2.68
CA PHE A 651 -11.77 32.48 -3.06
C PHE A 651 -13.03 33.34 -3.15
N PRO A 652 -13.13 34.44 -2.38
CA PRO A 652 -14.31 35.30 -2.42
C PRO A 652 -14.65 35.75 -3.85
N GLY A 653 -15.81 35.31 -4.34
CA GLY A 653 -16.34 35.59 -5.68
C GLY A 653 -15.57 34.97 -6.85
N LYS A 654 -14.76 33.94 -6.61
CA LYS A 654 -13.98 33.22 -7.65
C LYS A 654 -14.06 31.70 -7.51
N GLY A 655 -14.91 31.18 -6.64
CA GLY A 655 -15.12 29.74 -6.44
C GLY A 655 -14.13 29.05 -5.50
N LYS A 656 -14.29 27.73 -5.39
CA LYS A 656 -13.53 26.87 -4.47
C LYS A 656 -12.35 26.23 -5.18
N ILE A 657 -11.21 26.22 -4.50
CA ILE A 657 -9.94 25.72 -5.04
C ILE A 657 -9.35 24.68 -4.08
N HIS A 658 -8.71 23.65 -4.64
CA HIS A 658 -8.02 22.59 -3.89
C HIS A 658 -6.87 23.13 -3.02
N CYS A 659 -6.95 22.94 -1.69
CA CYS A 659 -6.04 23.51 -0.71
C CYS A 659 -4.60 22.99 -0.82
N GLY A 660 -4.44 21.69 -1.11
CA GLY A 660 -3.13 21.10 -1.32
C GLY A 660 -2.30 21.85 -2.38
N PHE A 661 -2.85 22.06 -3.57
CA PHE A 661 -2.17 22.77 -4.66
C PHE A 661 -1.85 24.23 -4.31
N MET A 662 -2.69 24.90 -3.53
CA MET A 662 -2.41 26.25 -3.04
C MET A 662 -1.26 26.29 -2.03
N LYS A 663 -1.23 25.37 -1.07
CA LYS A 663 -0.12 25.22 -0.12
C LYS A 663 1.19 24.98 -0.89
N ALA A 664 1.17 24.11 -1.89
CA ALA A 664 2.32 23.82 -2.75
C ALA A 664 2.81 25.04 -3.55
N LEU A 665 1.90 25.93 -3.99
CA LEU A 665 2.26 27.16 -4.70
C LEU A 665 2.80 28.26 -3.76
N GLY A 666 2.31 28.31 -2.51
CA GLY A 666 2.80 29.26 -1.52
C GLY A 666 1.77 29.91 -0.59
N LEU A 667 0.59 29.29 -0.42
CA LEU A 667 -0.43 29.79 0.52
C LEU A 667 0.11 29.79 1.95
N LEU A 668 0.03 30.95 2.63
CA LEU A 668 0.39 31.09 4.04
C LEU A 668 -0.84 30.81 4.89
N MET A 669 -0.78 29.78 5.74
CA MET A 669 -1.94 29.38 6.55
C MET A 669 -2.40 30.49 7.52
N ASP A 670 -1.50 31.35 7.99
CA ASP A 670 -1.85 32.42 8.95
C ASP A 670 -2.24 33.75 8.28
N GLN A 671 -1.87 33.96 7.01
CA GLN A 671 -1.99 35.27 6.33
C GLN A 671 -2.72 35.20 4.98
N GLY A 672 -3.06 34.00 4.49
CA GLY A 672 -3.64 33.79 3.17
C GLY A 672 -2.64 34.12 2.05
N TRP A 673 -3.04 35.06 1.19
CA TRP A 673 -2.22 35.55 0.06
C TRP A 673 -1.98 37.06 0.21
N PRO A 674 -0.98 37.48 1.02
CA PRO A 674 -0.63 38.89 1.10
C PRO A 674 -0.09 39.41 -0.24
N GLU A 675 -0.53 40.59 -0.67
CA GLU A 675 -0.06 41.17 -1.94
C GLU A 675 1.46 41.44 -1.93
N LYS A 676 1.96 41.90 -0.78
CA LYS A 676 3.37 42.13 -0.48
C LYS A 676 3.82 41.17 0.62
N TYR A 677 4.78 40.31 0.29
CA TYR A 677 5.37 39.37 1.23
C TYR A 677 6.87 39.64 1.36
N LYS A 678 7.35 39.83 2.60
CA LYS A 678 8.78 39.87 2.88
C LYS A 678 9.24 38.46 3.22
N GLN A 679 10.17 37.96 2.42
CA GLN A 679 10.80 36.66 2.62
C GLN A 679 11.57 36.64 3.95
N GLU A 680 11.04 35.97 4.98
CA GLU A 680 11.69 35.88 6.30
C GLU A 680 12.83 34.84 6.32
N ASP A 681 12.63 33.70 5.64
CA ASP A 681 13.65 32.65 5.51
C ASP A 681 14.22 32.64 4.08
N GLU A 682 15.48 33.09 3.93
CA GLU A 682 16.21 33.04 2.64
C GLU A 682 16.51 31.60 2.17
N GLN A 683 16.55 30.63 3.09
CA GLN A 683 16.81 29.22 2.77
C GLN A 683 15.56 28.51 2.23
N ARG A 684 14.36 29.04 2.49
CA ARG A 684 13.06 28.47 2.07
C ARG A 684 12.16 29.50 1.36
N PRO A 685 12.51 29.89 0.11
CA PRO A 685 11.71 30.82 -0.69
C PRO A 685 10.29 30.34 -0.94
N ILE A 686 9.30 31.25 -0.93
CA ILE A 686 7.94 30.91 -1.38
C ILE A 686 7.87 31.03 -2.91
N ALA A 687 7.38 29.98 -3.57
CA ALA A 687 7.49 29.84 -5.01
C ALA A 687 6.73 30.92 -5.80
N TYR A 688 5.47 31.18 -5.46
CA TYR A 688 4.66 32.21 -6.11
C TYR A 688 5.34 33.58 -6.10
N TYR A 689 5.67 34.11 -4.93
CA TYR A 689 6.27 35.45 -4.79
C TYR A 689 7.62 35.53 -5.52
N THR A 690 8.46 34.49 -5.38
CA THR A 690 9.76 34.45 -6.04
C THR A 690 9.64 34.49 -7.56
N ILE A 691 8.75 33.68 -8.14
CA ILE A 691 8.56 33.61 -9.60
C ILE A 691 7.91 34.90 -10.09
N ARG A 692 6.92 35.44 -9.37
CA ARG A 692 6.25 36.71 -9.73
C ARG A 692 7.24 37.86 -9.83
N GLU A 693 8.04 38.11 -8.79
CA GLU A 693 9.01 39.22 -8.81
C GLU A 693 10.06 39.02 -9.91
N LYS A 694 10.50 37.77 -10.14
CA LYS A 694 11.45 37.49 -11.19
C LYS A 694 10.90 37.68 -12.60
N LEU A 695 9.64 37.30 -12.83
CA LEU A 695 8.96 37.58 -14.10
C LEU A 695 8.84 39.08 -14.34
N LYS A 696 8.51 39.89 -13.31
CA LYS A 696 8.51 41.35 -13.43
C LYS A 696 9.88 41.87 -13.87
N GLU A 697 10.93 41.47 -13.16
CA GLU A 697 12.30 41.88 -13.49
C GLU A 697 12.73 41.51 -14.92
N LEU A 698 12.29 40.36 -15.44
CA LEU A 698 12.66 39.91 -16.79
C LEU A 698 11.82 40.60 -17.86
N LEU A 699 10.52 40.80 -17.62
CA LEU A 699 9.59 41.41 -18.56
C LEU A 699 9.67 42.94 -18.61
N GLU A 700 10.24 43.57 -17.58
CA GLU A 700 10.62 45.00 -17.60
C GLU A 700 11.83 45.26 -18.50
N ARG A 701 12.71 44.27 -18.70
CA ARG A 701 13.92 44.42 -19.54
C ARG A 701 13.62 44.32 -21.03
N ASN A 702 12.52 43.69 -21.41
CA ASN A 702 12.08 43.57 -22.79
C ASN A 702 10.55 43.65 -22.85
N GLU A 703 10.01 44.64 -23.54
CA GLU A 703 8.56 44.88 -23.67
C GLU A 703 7.83 43.86 -24.58
N THR A 704 8.55 43.08 -25.39
CA THR A 704 7.94 42.11 -26.32
C THR A 704 7.85 40.68 -25.77
N THR A 705 8.77 40.29 -24.89
CA THR A 705 8.89 38.92 -24.37
C THR A 705 7.59 38.41 -23.76
N LYS A 706 7.14 37.22 -24.11
CA LYS A 706 5.98 36.63 -23.41
C LYS A 706 6.43 35.47 -22.52
N PHE A 707 5.51 34.93 -21.73
CA PHE A 707 5.80 33.74 -20.96
C PHE A 707 4.70 32.66 -21.03
N ILE A 708 5.12 31.42 -20.85
CA ILE A 708 4.29 30.23 -20.79
C ILE A 708 4.44 29.58 -19.43
N LEU A 709 3.33 29.08 -18.90
CA LEU A 709 3.28 28.27 -17.69
C LEU A 709 3.07 26.81 -18.06
N THR A 710 3.83 25.90 -17.45
CA THR A 710 3.68 24.47 -17.72
C THR A 710 3.98 23.59 -16.51
N GLY A 711 3.43 22.38 -16.53
CA GLY A 711 3.73 21.34 -15.55
C GLY A 711 3.07 20.00 -15.90
N HIS A 712 3.61 18.95 -15.30
CA HIS A 712 3.08 17.59 -15.36
C HIS A 712 2.48 17.21 -14.01
N SER A 713 1.36 16.49 -14.00
CA SER A 713 0.72 16.02 -12.76
C SER A 713 0.36 17.19 -11.82
N MET A 714 0.68 17.11 -10.52
CA MET A 714 0.57 18.22 -9.56
C MET A 714 1.18 19.53 -10.08
N GLY A 715 2.29 19.48 -10.83
CA GLY A 715 2.90 20.67 -11.42
C GLY A 715 1.98 21.37 -12.43
N GLY A 716 1.13 20.61 -13.12
CA GLY A 716 0.09 21.16 -14.00
C GLY A 716 -0.98 21.91 -13.23
N ALA A 717 -1.39 21.41 -12.05
CA ALA A 717 -2.32 22.13 -11.18
C ALA A 717 -1.73 23.44 -10.64
N ILE A 718 -0.46 23.44 -10.24
CA ILE A 718 0.26 24.64 -9.79
C ILE A 718 0.37 25.67 -10.92
N ALA A 719 0.69 25.23 -12.15
CA ALA A 719 0.74 26.08 -13.33
C ALA A 719 -0.61 26.78 -13.60
N THR A 720 -1.72 26.09 -13.36
CA THR A 720 -3.08 26.63 -13.50
C THR A 720 -3.45 27.63 -12.40
N LEU A 721 -2.98 27.42 -11.16
CA LEU A 721 -3.25 28.34 -10.05
C LEU A 721 -2.48 29.66 -10.17
N PHE A 722 -1.29 29.63 -10.79
CA PHE A 722 -0.44 30.81 -10.92
C PHE A 722 -1.17 32.04 -11.52
N PRO A 723 -1.85 31.96 -12.69
CA PRO A 723 -2.58 33.11 -13.25
C PRO A 723 -3.78 33.54 -12.40
N ALA A 724 -4.42 32.62 -11.67
CA ALA A 724 -5.51 32.97 -10.77
C ALA A 724 -5.03 33.86 -9.61
N VAL A 725 -3.87 33.53 -9.02
CA VAL A 725 -3.27 34.34 -7.95
C VAL A 725 -2.73 35.68 -8.51
N LEU A 726 -2.18 35.71 -9.73
CA LEU A 726 -1.83 36.98 -10.40
C LEU A 726 -3.05 37.90 -10.57
N ALA A 727 -4.17 37.35 -11.02
CA ALA A 727 -5.41 38.12 -11.20
C ALA A 727 -5.94 38.67 -9.87
N MET A 728 -5.80 37.89 -8.79
CA MET A 728 -6.16 38.32 -7.45
C MET A 728 -5.26 39.46 -6.94
N HIS A 729 -3.96 39.41 -7.22
CA HIS A 729 -3.03 40.50 -6.89
C HIS A 729 -3.05 41.66 -7.90
N HIS A 730 -4.06 41.71 -8.78
CA HIS A 730 -4.22 42.76 -9.80
C HIS A 730 -3.01 42.95 -10.71
N GLU A 731 -2.24 41.88 -10.95
CA GLU A 731 -1.02 41.86 -11.78
C GLU A 731 -1.37 41.83 -13.28
N THR A 732 -2.18 42.80 -13.72
CA THR A 732 -2.70 42.89 -15.09
C THR A 732 -1.59 43.01 -16.15
N GLY A 733 -0.45 43.61 -15.79
CA GLY A 733 0.73 43.70 -16.65
C GLY A 733 1.31 42.32 -16.97
N LEU A 734 1.44 41.44 -15.97
CA LEU A 734 1.89 40.07 -16.17
C LEU A 734 0.86 39.25 -16.94
N LEU A 735 -0.44 39.38 -16.61
CA LEU A 735 -1.50 38.64 -17.31
C LEU A 735 -1.59 38.98 -18.81
N LYS A 736 -1.31 40.22 -19.21
CA LYS A 736 -1.23 40.61 -20.63
C LYS A 736 -0.04 39.99 -21.37
N ARG A 737 1.00 39.55 -20.65
CA ARG A 737 2.23 38.96 -21.20
C ARG A 737 2.24 37.43 -21.09
N LEU A 738 1.20 36.84 -20.52
CA LEU A 738 0.98 35.40 -20.51
C LEU A 738 0.53 34.96 -21.90
N GLU A 739 1.34 34.16 -22.59
CA GLU A 739 0.97 33.61 -23.90
C GLU A 739 0.04 32.39 -23.73
N GLY A 740 0.37 31.51 -22.78
CA GLY A 740 -0.49 30.37 -22.51
C GLY A 740 -0.07 29.48 -21.35
N VAL A 741 -0.98 28.57 -21.02
CA VAL A 741 -0.83 27.56 -19.98
C VAL A 741 -0.96 26.19 -20.62
N TYR A 742 0.09 25.38 -20.54
CA TYR A 742 0.20 24.06 -21.16
C TYR A 742 0.38 23.01 -20.08
N THR A 743 -0.64 22.18 -19.85
CA THR A 743 -0.61 21.19 -18.76
C THR A 743 -0.68 19.76 -19.29
N PHE A 744 -0.02 18.84 -18.59
CA PHE A 744 0.09 17.43 -18.97
C PHE A 744 -0.33 16.56 -17.80
N GLY A 745 -1.35 15.71 -18.00
CA GLY A 745 -1.83 14.84 -16.91
C GLY A 745 -2.35 15.62 -15.71
N GLN A 746 -2.93 16.79 -15.94
CA GLN A 746 -3.37 17.71 -14.88
C GLN A 746 -4.62 17.16 -14.15
N PRO A 747 -4.63 17.15 -12.80
CA PRO A 747 -5.85 16.91 -12.01
C PRO A 747 -6.78 18.12 -11.99
N ARG A 748 -8.04 17.93 -11.57
CA ARG A 748 -9.01 19.04 -11.43
C ARG A 748 -8.60 19.96 -10.27
N VAL A 749 -8.76 21.28 -10.46
CA VAL A 749 -8.17 22.29 -9.58
C VAL A 749 -9.20 23.08 -8.77
N GLY A 750 -10.36 23.37 -9.35
CA GLY A 750 -11.43 24.12 -8.69
C GLY A 750 -12.82 23.76 -9.17
N ASP A 751 -13.83 24.39 -8.60
CA ASP A 751 -15.24 24.14 -8.88
C ASP A 751 -15.78 24.87 -10.11
N GLU A 752 -17.09 24.77 -10.37
CA GLU A 752 -17.76 25.41 -11.50
C GLU A 752 -17.62 26.95 -11.49
N GLU A 753 -17.57 27.58 -10.31
CA GLU A 753 -17.36 29.03 -10.21
C GLU A 753 -15.91 29.39 -10.55
N PHE A 754 -14.95 28.61 -10.08
CA PHE A 754 -13.54 28.76 -10.47
C PHE A 754 -13.34 28.56 -11.97
N LYS A 755 -14.02 27.59 -12.57
CA LYS A 755 -14.04 27.41 -14.03
C LYS A 755 -14.52 28.67 -14.75
N ARG A 756 -15.66 29.25 -14.36
CA ARG A 756 -16.19 30.48 -14.98
C ARG A 756 -15.24 31.66 -14.81
N PHE A 757 -14.63 31.78 -13.63
CA PHE A 757 -13.61 32.78 -13.37
C PHE A 757 -12.41 32.63 -14.32
N MET A 758 -11.89 31.42 -14.47
CA MET A 758 -10.75 31.14 -15.35
C MET A 758 -11.09 31.33 -16.83
N GLU A 759 -12.27 30.92 -17.28
CA GLU A 759 -12.75 31.16 -18.65
C GLU A 759 -12.89 32.67 -18.94
N SER A 760 -13.39 33.44 -17.98
CA SER A 760 -13.43 34.91 -18.10
C SER A 760 -12.03 35.51 -18.11
N LEU A 761 -11.12 35.01 -17.28
CA LEU A 761 -9.73 35.47 -17.23
C LEU A 761 -9.01 35.24 -18.56
N MET A 762 -9.18 34.04 -19.13
CA MET A 762 -8.67 33.67 -20.46
C MET A 762 -9.21 34.60 -21.54
N LYS A 763 -10.52 34.85 -21.55
CA LYS A 763 -11.16 35.72 -22.55
C LYS A 763 -10.71 37.18 -22.42
N ASN A 764 -10.57 37.69 -21.20
CA ASN A 764 -10.23 39.09 -20.94
C ASN A 764 -8.76 39.41 -21.25
N HIS A 765 -7.87 38.43 -21.09
CA HIS A 765 -6.42 38.62 -21.30
C HIS A 765 -5.88 37.95 -22.55
N GLY A 766 -6.68 37.12 -23.23
CA GLY A 766 -6.36 36.57 -24.56
C GLY A 766 -5.29 35.48 -24.57
N PHE A 767 -5.07 34.76 -23.47
CA PHE A 767 -4.06 33.68 -23.40
C PHE A 767 -4.67 32.31 -23.69
N THR A 768 -3.87 31.41 -24.26
CA THR A 768 -4.30 30.05 -24.59
C THR A 768 -4.19 29.12 -23.38
N TYR A 769 -5.17 28.23 -23.18
CA TYR A 769 -5.11 27.18 -22.17
C TYR A 769 -5.31 25.81 -22.81
N LEU A 770 -4.26 24.99 -22.83
CA LEU A 770 -4.27 23.65 -23.41
C LEU A 770 -3.97 22.60 -22.35
N ARG A 771 -4.89 21.64 -22.22
CA ARG A 771 -4.75 20.48 -21.33
C ARG A 771 -4.56 19.21 -22.16
N PHE A 772 -3.42 18.56 -22.01
CA PHE A 772 -3.11 17.31 -22.70
C PHE A 772 -3.47 16.11 -21.82
N VAL A 773 -4.22 15.17 -22.38
CA VAL A 773 -4.67 13.94 -21.70
C VAL A 773 -4.26 12.73 -22.53
N TYR A 774 -3.59 11.78 -21.89
CA TYR A 774 -3.23 10.51 -22.51
C TYR A 774 -4.15 9.39 -22.01
N CYS A 775 -4.90 8.80 -22.93
CA CYS A 775 -5.64 7.55 -22.78
C CYS A 775 -6.38 7.46 -21.43
N ASN A 776 -6.00 6.48 -20.62
CA ASN A 776 -6.65 6.16 -19.35
C ASN A 776 -5.94 6.76 -18.13
N ASP A 777 -5.16 7.84 -18.32
CA ASP A 777 -4.49 8.53 -17.20
C ASP A 777 -5.46 8.81 -16.05
N VAL A 778 -5.21 8.16 -14.92
CA VAL A 778 -6.05 8.24 -13.73
C VAL A 778 -6.05 9.65 -13.12
N VAL A 779 -4.93 10.38 -13.22
CA VAL A 779 -4.75 11.65 -12.51
C VAL A 779 -5.64 12.74 -13.09
N THR A 780 -5.87 12.75 -14.41
CA THR A 780 -6.79 13.74 -15.01
C THR A 780 -8.22 13.57 -14.57
N ARG A 781 -8.57 12.41 -14.01
CA ARG A 781 -9.92 12.08 -13.57
C ARG A 781 -10.12 12.30 -12.06
N LEU A 782 -9.13 12.88 -11.38
CA LEU A 782 -9.14 13.21 -9.96
C LEU A 782 -8.97 14.72 -9.72
N PRO A 783 -9.57 15.29 -8.67
CA PRO A 783 -10.71 14.76 -7.90
C PRO A 783 -11.93 14.43 -8.79
N ILE A 784 -12.83 13.57 -8.30
CA ILE A 784 -13.97 13.07 -9.08
C ILE A 784 -14.91 14.22 -9.43
N ASP A 785 -15.42 14.26 -10.66
CA ASP A 785 -16.49 15.18 -11.06
C ASP A 785 -17.86 14.56 -10.69
N ASP A 786 -18.34 14.87 -9.49
CA ASP A 786 -19.68 14.52 -9.03
C ASP A 786 -20.32 15.67 -8.22
N SER A 787 -21.59 15.52 -7.84
CA SER A 787 -22.32 16.49 -7.01
C SER A 787 -21.69 16.73 -5.62
N THR A 788 -20.71 15.91 -5.24
CA THR A 788 -20.09 15.89 -3.92
C THR A 788 -18.82 16.74 -3.90
N PHE A 789 -17.95 16.55 -4.89
CA PHE A 789 -16.66 17.21 -5.07
C PHE A 789 -16.74 18.52 -5.83
N LEU A 790 -17.70 18.67 -6.76
CA LEU A 790 -17.95 19.88 -7.55
C LEU A 790 -16.78 20.38 -8.40
N PHE A 791 -15.64 19.67 -8.44
CA PHE A 791 -14.46 20.04 -9.20
C PHE A 791 -14.67 19.84 -10.71
N LYS A 792 -14.22 20.81 -11.51
CA LYS A 792 -14.43 20.86 -12.96
C LYS A 792 -13.12 21.13 -13.69
N HIS A 793 -13.01 20.53 -14.88
CA HIS A 793 -12.02 20.97 -15.86
C HIS A 793 -12.54 22.16 -16.67
N PHE A 794 -11.59 22.91 -17.23
CA PHE A 794 -11.84 24.03 -18.13
C PHE A 794 -10.70 24.17 -19.14
N GLY A 795 -10.93 25.03 -20.14
CA GLY A 795 -10.02 25.20 -21.27
C GLY A 795 -10.10 24.06 -22.28
N THR A 796 -9.20 24.06 -23.27
CA THR A 796 -9.24 23.12 -24.39
C THR A 796 -8.57 21.80 -24.03
N CYS A 797 -9.32 20.69 -24.04
CA CYS A 797 -8.79 19.35 -23.80
C CYS A 797 -8.33 18.69 -25.10
N VAL A 798 -7.05 18.35 -25.17
CA VAL A 798 -6.42 17.64 -26.28
C VAL A 798 -6.18 16.19 -25.86
N TYR A 799 -7.17 15.34 -26.12
CA TYR A 799 -7.15 13.93 -25.75
C TYR A 799 -6.44 13.09 -26.80
N HIS A 800 -5.54 12.19 -26.38
CA HIS A 800 -4.90 11.21 -27.25
C HIS A 800 -5.18 9.79 -26.78
N ASN A 801 -5.52 8.89 -27.71
CA ASN A 801 -5.73 7.47 -27.39
C ASN A 801 -4.40 6.70 -27.26
N SER A 802 -4.48 5.40 -26.98
CA SER A 802 -3.31 4.51 -26.79
C SER A 802 -2.44 4.34 -28.05
N CYS A 803 -2.93 4.76 -29.22
CA CYS A 803 -2.20 4.81 -30.50
C CYS A 803 -1.63 6.21 -30.82
N TYR A 804 -1.75 7.19 -29.91
CA TYR A 804 -1.37 8.60 -30.10
C TYR A 804 -2.18 9.34 -31.17
N ASN A 805 -3.38 8.85 -31.52
CA ASN A 805 -4.31 9.63 -32.31
C ASN A 805 -5.03 10.63 -31.39
N GLY A 806 -4.98 11.92 -31.75
CA GLY A 806 -5.57 12.97 -30.94
C GLY A 806 -6.97 13.38 -31.39
N LYS A 807 -7.75 13.95 -30.46
CA LYS A 807 -9.03 14.64 -30.69
C LYS A 807 -9.12 15.83 -29.74
N ILE A 808 -9.77 16.91 -30.18
CA ILE A 808 -10.12 18.04 -29.31
C ILE A 808 -11.51 17.75 -28.74
N VAL A 809 -11.62 17.75 -27.42
CA VAL A 809 -12.85 17.42 -26.71
C VAL A 809 -13.12 18.45 -25.62
N SER A 810 -14.37 18.59 -25.21
CA SER A 810 -14.71 19.44 -24.06
C SER A 810 -14.27 18.80 -22.73
N GLU A 811 -14.24 17.47 -22.67
CA GLU A 811 -13.82 16.67 -21.51
C GLU A 811 -13.32 15.30 -22.00
N GLU A 812 -12.37 14.69 -21.28
CA GLU A 812 -11.86 13.35 -21.62
C GLU A 812 -12.93 12.25 -21.55
N PRO A 813 -12.79 11.17 -22.36
CA PRO A 813 -13.63 9.99 -22.26
C PRO A 813 -13.59 9.38 -20.86
N HIS A 814 -14.74 8.96 -20.36
CA HIS A 814 -14.93 8.49 -18.98
C HIS A 814 -14.39 9.49 -17.96
N LYS A 815 -15.10 10.62 -17.83
CA LYS A 815 -14.76 11.77 -16.95
C LYS A 815 -14.31 11.36 -15.55
N ASN A 816 -14.90 10.27 -15.02
CA ASN A 816 -14.53 9.67 -13.76
C ASN A 816 -13.86 8.31 -13.98
N TYR A 817 -12.83 8.02 -13.19
CA TYR A 817 -12.12 6.76 -13.28
C TYR A 817 -13.00 5.57 -12.85
N ILE A 818 -13.87 5.69 -11.86
CA ILE A 818 -14.68 4.54 -11.40
C ILE A 818 -15.86 4.28 -12.37
N SER A 819 -15.70 3.33 -13.30
CA SER A 819 -16.76 2.84 -14.19
C SER A 819 -16.56 1.36 -14.49
N VAL A 820 -17.56 0.54 -14.18
CA VAL A 820 -17.54 -0.92 -14.36
C VAL A 820 -17.43 -1.30 -15.84
N PHE A 821 -18.16 -0.58 -16.71
CA PHE A 821 -18.16 -0.82 -18.15
C PHE A 821 -16.84 -0.47 -18.83
N ALA A 822 -16.05 0.44 -18.24
CA ALA A 822 -14.75 0.85 -18.78
C ALA A 822 -13.58 -0.04 -18.30
N ALA A 823 -13.80 -0.98 -17.37
CA ALA A 823 -12.74 -1.79 -16.79
C ALA A 823 -12.05 -2.71 -17.82
N ILE A 824 -12.84 -3.39 -18.66
CA ILE A 824 -12.33 -4.29 -19.70
C ILE A 824 -11.55 -3.52 -20.77
N PRO A 825 -12.10 -2.44 -21.40
CA PRO A 825 -11.34 -1.63 -22.35
C PRO A 825 -10.04 -1.05 -21.80
N ARG A 826 -10.00 -0.69 -20.51
CA ARG A 826 -8.77 -0.19 -19.87
C ARG A 826 -7.71 -1.26 -19.69
N PHE A 827 -8.12 -2.45 -19.30
CA PHE A 827 -7.21 -3.59 -19.19
C PHE A 827 -6.63 -3.96 -20.57
N LEU A 828 -7.47 -3.96 -21.61
CA LEU A 828 -7.01 -4.15 -23.00
C LEU A 828 -6.04 -3.04 -23.44
N ASN A 829 -6.30 -1.78 -23.08
CA ASN A 829 -5.38 -0.67 -23.34
C ASN A 829 -4.04 -0.84 -22.59
N ALA A 830 -4.05 -1.30 -21.34
CA ALA A 830 -2.82 -1.54 -20.58
C ALA A 830 -1.98 -2.69 -21.21
N LEU A 831 -2.64 -3.76 -21.64
CA LEU A 831 -2.01 -4.84 -22.43
C LEU A 831 -1.43 -4.31 -23.75
N TRP A 832 -2.18 -3.45 -24.46
CA TRP A 832 -1.72 -2.85 -25.70
C TRP A 832 -0.54 -1.91 -25.48
N GLU A 833 -0.53 -1.09 -24.43
CA GLU A 833 0.60 -0.23 -24.07
C GLU A 833 1.87 -1.05 -23.84
N LEU A 834 1.77 -2.17 -23.10
CA LEU A 834 2.88 -3.08 -22.87
C LEU A 834 3.39 -3.71 -24.17
N ALA A 835 2.49 -4.17 -25.05
CA ALA A 835 2.87 -4.70 -26.36
C ALA A 835 3.52 -3.61 -27.26
N ARG A 836 2.96 -2.40 -27.23
CA ARG A 836 3.42 -1.24 -28.00
C ARG A 836 4.85 -0.85 -27.64
N SER A 837 5.30 -1.02 -26.38
CA SER A 837 6.69 -0.77 -25.96
C SER A 837 7.73 -1.50 -26.81
N PHE A 838 7.38 -2.68 -27.33
CA PHE A 838 8.27 -3.48 -28.19
C PHE A 838 8.08 -3.19 -29.68
N ILE A 839 6.88 -2.75 -30.10
CA ILE A 839 6.54 -2.50 -31.50
C ILE A 839 7.01 -1.09 -31.96
N LEU A 840 6.83 -0.08 -31.11
CA LEU A 840 7.09 1.32 -31.46
C LEU A 840 8.55 1.59 -31.90
N PRO A 841 9.59 1.00 -31.26
CA PRO A 841 10.98 1.21 -31.68
C PRO A 841 11.26 0.64 -33.07
N CYS A 842 10.63 -0.49 -33.41
CA CYS A 842 10.75 -1.12 -34.72
C CYS A 842 10.08 -0.29 -35.83
N ARG A 843 9.01 0.46 -35.51
CA ARG A 843 8.24 1.24 -36.50
C ARG A 843 8.68 2.70 -36.64
N LYS A 844 9.14 3.32 -35.55
CA LYS A 844 9.41 4.77 -35.50
C LYS A 844 10.87 5.11 -35.20
N GLY A 845 11.71 4.11 -34.90
CA GLY A 845 13.13 4.28 -34.65
C GLY A 845 13.52 4.14 -33.17
N LEU A 846 14.82 4.08 -32.92
CA LEU A 846 15.39 3.83 -31.58
C LEU A 846 15.08 4.93 -30.56
N ASP A 847 14.75 6.14 -31.00
CA ASP A 847 14.33 7.26 -30.14
C ASP A 847 12.99 7.01 -29.42
N TYR A 848 12.25 5.98 -29.83
CA TYR A 848 11.00 5.55 -29.18
C TYR A 848 11.17 4.29 -28.33
N LYS A 849 12.42 3.83 -28.13
CA LYS A 849 12.73 2.71 -27.24
C LYS A 849 12.46 3.08 -25.79
N GLU A 850 11.56 2.32 -25.18
CA GLU A 850 11.26 2.47 -23.76
C GLU A 850 12.37 1.88 -22.89
N SER A 851 12.59 2.49 -21.73
CA SER A 851 13.51 1.92 -20.74
C SER A 851 12.92 0.63 -20.15
N TRP A 852 13.79 -0.27 -19.68
CA TRP A 852 13.34 -1.45 -18.92
C TRP A 852 12.54 -1.08 -17.68
N LEU A 853 12.84 0.07 -17.05
CA LEU A 853 12.10 0.57 -15.92
C LEU A 853 10.66 0.95 -16.31
N LEU A 854 10.46 1.61 -17.45
CA LEU A 854 9.12 1.92 -17.95
C LEU A 854 8.34 0.66 -18.36
N ILE A 855 9.01 -0.34 -18.95
CA ILE A 855 8.37 -1.63 -19.26
C ILE A 855 7.87 -2.31 -17.97
N LEU A 856 8.64 -2.26 -16.88
CA LEU A 856 8.21 -2.76 -15.57
C LEU A 856 7.01 -1.97 -15.03
N VAL A 857 7.01 -0.63 -15.17
CA VAL A 857 5.87 0.20 -14.79
C VAL A 857 4.62 -0.15 -15.60
N ARG A 858 4.75 -0.42 -16.90
CA ARG A 858 3.62 -0.89 -17.74
C ARG A 858 3.11 -2.26 -17.33
N TRP A 859 4.00 -3.17 -16.95
CA TRP A 859 3.61 -4.48 -16.42
C TRP A 859 2.81 -4.34 -15.11
N TYR A 860 3.27 -3.48 -14.18
CA TYR A 860 2.52 -3.15 -12.97
C TYR A 860 1.18 -2.45 -13.28
N GLY A 861 1.14 -1.64 -14.35
CA GLY A 861 -0.07 -1.00 -14.88
C GLY A 861 -1.18 -1.99 -15.31
N LEU A 862 -0.90 -3.29 -15.44
CA LEU A 862 -1.94 -4.30 -15.65
C LEU A 862 -2.79 -4.54 -14.38
N ILE A 863 -2.25 -4.27 -13.20
CA ILE A 863 -2.95 -4.37 -11.91
C ILE A 863 -3.87 -3.16 -11.72
N LEU A 864 -3.39 -1.96 -12.05
CA LEU A 864 -4.14 -0.71 -12.00
C LEU A 864 -4.10 0.00 -13.37
N PRO A 865 -4.98 -0.39 -14.31
CA PRO A 865 -5.01 0.17 -15.66
C PRO A 865 -5.14 1.69 -15.66
N GLY A 866 -4.23 2.39 -16.34
CA GLY A 866 -4.22 3.86 -16.40
C GLY A 866 -3.17 4.53 -15.51
N LEU A 867 -2.58 3.82 -14.55
CA LEU A 867 -1.42 4.34 -13.80
C LEU A 867 -0.18 4.43 -14.69
N SER A 868 0.04 3.44 -15.57
CA SER A 868 1.12 3.44 -16.56
C SER A 868 0.99 4.55 -17.61
N ALA A 869 -0.23 5.04 -17.83
CA ALA A 869 -0.52 6.12 -18.76
C ALA A 869 -0.10 7.49 -18.20
N HIS A 870 0.08 7.61 -16.88
CA HIS A 870 0.51 8.85 -16.20
C HIS A 870 2.05 8.99 -16.18
N THR A 871 2.69 8.83 -17.34
CA THR A 871 4.16 8.98 -17.44
C THR A 871 4.54 10.12 -18.38
N PRO A 872 5.54 10.96 -18.04
CA PRO A 872 6.00 12.03 -18.92
C PRO A 872 6.41 11.55 -20.31
N GLN A 873 6.86 10.30 -20.44
CA GLN A 873 7.21 9.69 -21.72
C GLN A 873 6.04 9.70 -22.72
N ASP A 874 4.85 9.31 -22.27
CA ASP A 874 3.67 9.24 -23.15
C ASP A 874 3.21 10.65 -23.57
N TYR A 875 3.34 11.65 -22.68
CA TYR A 875 3.11 13.05 -23.03
C TYR A 875 4.13 13.62 -24.02
N VAL A 876 5.41 13.26 -23.88
CA VAL A 876 6.43 13.61 -24.89
C VAL A 876 6.06 12.96 -26.23
N ASN A 877 5.64 11.70 -26.23
CA ASN A 877 5.24 10.99 -27.44
C ASN A 877 4.00 11.60 -28.10
N ILE A 878 3.03 12.10 -27.34
CA ILE A 878 1.87 12.84 -27.87
C ILE A 878 2.32 14.03 -28.74
N THR A 879 3.30 14.81 -28.26
CA THR A 879 3.77 15.98 -29.01
C THR A 879 4.57 15.60 -30.27
N ARG A 880 5.28 14.46 -30.24
CA ARG A 880 6.10 13.97 -31.37
C ARG A 880 5.29 13.19 -32.42
N LEU A 881 4.36 12.34 -31.98
CA LEU A 881 3.61 11.40 -32.83
C LEU A 881 2.21 11.89 -33.18
N GLY A 882 1.65 12.84 -32.41
CA GLY A 882 0.31 13.36 -32.65
C GLY A 882 0.18 14.01 -34.03
N PRO A 883 -1.01 13.93 -34.66
CA PRO A 883 -1.23 14.47 -36.00
C PRO A 883 -1.14 16.00 -36.01
N GLU A 884 -0.50 16.56 -37.04
CA GLU A 884 -0.25 18.01 -37.14
C GLU A 884 -1.52 18.84 -37.32
N THR A 885 -2.55 18.22 -37.91
CA THR A 885 -3.86 18.83 -38.15
C THR A 885 -4.50 19.36 -36.87
N ILE A 886 -4.32 18.67 -35.74
CA ILE A 886 -4.84 19.10 -34.44
C ILE A 886 -4.17 20.39 -33.98
N TYR A 887 -2.85 20.45 -34.07
CA TYR A 887 -2.08 21.62 -33.63
C TYR A 887 -2.33 22.83 -34.54
N ARG A 888 -2.56 22.62 -35.84
CA ARG A 888 -2.99 23.70 -36.75
C ARG A 888 -4.39 24.21 -36.41
N HIS A 889 -5.34 23.32 -36.12
CA HIS A 889 -6.69 23.70 -35.69
C HIS A 889 -6.69 24.47 -34.35
N LEU A 890 -5.75 24.18 -33.45
CA LEU A 890 -5.57 24.94 -32.21
C LEU A 890 -5.02 26.36 -32.43
N GLN A 891 -4.30 26.61 -33.52
CA GLN A 891 -3.76 27.93 -33.87
C GLN A 891 -4.75 28.77 -34.68
N ASP A 892 -5.54 28.13 -35.54
CA ASP A 892 -6.53 28.79 -36.40
C ASP A 892 -7.82 27.95 -36.48
N PRO A 893 -8.76 28.17 -35.53
CA PRO A 893 -10.03 27.45 -35.48
C PRO A 893 -10.92 27.67 -36.70
N GLU A 894 -10.71 28.75 -37.48
CA GLU A 894 -11.54 29.13 -38.61
C GLU A 894 -11.05 28.52 -39.95
N SER A 895 -9.84 27.96 -39.99
CA SER A 895 -9.16 27.49 -41.23
C SER A 895 -9.44 26.05 -41.71
N GLY A 896 -10.41 25.32 -41.12
CA GLY A 896 -11.19 24.35 -41.91
C GLY A 896 -11.19 22.85 -41.56
N SER A 897 -12.23 22.22 -42.14
CA SER A 897 -12.64 20.81 -42.24
C SER A 897 -13.16 20.12 -40.96
N THR A 898 -14.47 19.90 -40.96
CA THR A 898 -15.24 19.02 -40.08
C THR A 898 -14.53 17.70 -39.80
N VAL A 899 -14.09 17.48 -38.55
CA VAL A 899 -13.86 16.13 -38.05
C VAL A 899 -15.25 15.52 -37.89
N SER A 900 -15.60 14.57 -38.75
CA SER A 900 -16.89 13.88 -38.78
C SER A 900 -17.20 13.20 -37.45
N ASP A 901 -18.37 13.51 -36.89
CA ASP A 901 -19.03 12.84 -35.74
C ASP A 901 -19.45 11.38 -36.02
N SER A 902 -18.90 10.73 -37.04
CA SER A 902 -19.24 9.35 -37.40
C SER A 902 -18.22 8.36 -36.79
N ASP A 903 -18.25 8.16 -35.47
CA ASP A 903 -17.75 6.92 -34.82
C ASP A 903 -18.12 6.86 -33.32
N GLU A 904 -19.31 7.33 -32.94
CA GLU A 904 -19.83 7.15 -31.56
C GLU A 904 -20.40 5.74 -31.28
N THR A 905 -20.30 4.79 -32.23
CA THR A 905 -20.80 3.43 -32.03
C THR A 905 -19.83 2.38 -32.56
N LYS A 906 -18.72 2.18 -31.84
CA LYS A 906 -17.99 0.90 -31.66
C LYS A 906 -16.69 1.20 -30.90
N ASP A 907 -16.71 0.98 -29.59
CA ASP A 907 -15.62 0.36 -28.81
C ASP A 907 -16.04 0.21 -27.35
#